data_AF-A0A355KRQ4-F1
#
_entry.id   AF-A0A355KRQ4-F1
#
_cell.length_a   1.000
_cell.length_b   1.000
_cell.length_c   1.000
_cell.angle_alpha   90.00
_cell.angle_beta   90.00
_cell.angle_gamma   90.00
#
_symmetry.space_group_name_H-M   'P 1'
#
loop_
_entity.id
_entity.type
_entity.pdbx_description
1 polymer ?
#
loop_
_entity_poly.entity_id
_entity_poly.type
_entity_poly.pdbx_seq_one_letter_code
_entity_poly.pdbx_strand_id
1 'polypeptide(L)'
;MKNHLIIIYSCALAWLLPMASALCAEECCTSSEVSGSACTQKTLWFPRSAGDNLVLDQHRFGYRYNEECRNYGGLNISYRYQRNFHASRIAESLFGSCGLNFAGSQATSRSANTAPQNALLADYFGLSHKQDNLAIVFKPLVQNHCIDFKLYVGLDEVFDGLYMQLNFPVVHTNWNLSGGKSCCTSACNDCCNLCCGGSCTPAPTPTCGVTACQLGLLNTTPFPAGYMSNMTTVVSPLSTLIDALNGKPFGDFQGRTYGGFSGDCRSTKLAGVYVDLGYNFFECPDYHLGAYIKVVAPTGTNMNCDGHVKNIFHPIVGDYHWQLGAGISGAAELYNCEDDHTITAYLQGYVTHLFEREQVRTFDLKNSDSTPSPMSRYMLMKEFKSSTNLAYNDKLWSVIDWSTRKAKIKVDAKGEGLIEIEYKNSCGLSLGVGYEIYGRSKEKICKTCMPCYNTMIGKTLGLKGTAPVYAQAYLATPLNVPVWALIPGTGNPAYPYNVSATQSNATAYKEGTVDSAVAISVPNPVTGTLLNEAAYVTPLTFPGLTGITATDTANINLSQLQESSSTPVTAITPVTGAITGITRNPTLLTDDKLDISSAALNSYTTNKVFGYVDYAWDDCCDWKPAVYGGIEAEFAKKSDKHAMNAWAIWFGMGLGF
;
A
#
# COMPACT_ATOMS: atom_id res chain seq x y z
N MET A 1 -48.64 11.00 33.33
CA MET A 1 -48.28 11.48 31.97
C MET A 1 -46.76 11.66 31.86
N LYS A 2 -45.98 10.57 31.81
CA LYS A 2 -44.49 10.63 31.83
C LYS A 2 -43.80 9.71 30.80
N ASN A 3 -44.53 9.18 29.80
CA ASN A 3 -43.97 8.24 28.80
C ASN A 3 -43.78 8.82 27.38
N HIS A 4 -43.94 10.13 27.18
CA HIS A 4 -43.83 10.74 25.84
C HIS A 4 -42.50 11.48 25.57
N LEU A 5 -41.66 11.70 26.59
CA LEU A 5 -40.36 12.36 26.41
C LEU A 5 -39.27 11.43 25.84
N ILE A 6 -39.35 10.12 26.09
CA ILE A 6 -38.36 9.14 25.59
C ILE A 6 -38.45 9.01 24.05
N ILE A 7 -39.62 9.20 23.45
CA ILE A 7 -39.79 9.13 21.99
C ILE A 7 -39.20 10.38 21.28
N ILE A 8 -39.14 11.53 21.96
CA ILE A 8 -38.63 12.78 21.38
C ILE A 8 -37.09 12.78 21.36
N TYR A 9 -36.42 12.16 22.33
CA TYR A 9 -34.95 12.00 22.32
C TYR A 9 -34.47 10.93 21.32
N SER A 10 -35.22 9.85 21.12
CA SER A 10 -34.95 8.86 20.06
C SER A 10 -35.07 9.46 18.66
N CYS A 11 -35.97 10.43 18.47
CA CYS A 11 -36.07 11.19 17.23
C CYS A 11 -34.87 12.14 17.05
N ALA A 12 -34.34 12.78 18.10
CA ALA A 12 -33.16 13.64 17.96
C ALA A 12 -31.90 12.88 17.50
N LEU A 13 -31.69 11.63 17.96
CA LEU A 13 -30.63 10.76 17.43
C LEU A 13 -30.86 10.36 15.96
N ALA A 14 -32.12 10.18 15.54
CA ALA A 14 -32.46 9.89 14.15
C ALA A 14 -32.16 11.07 13.19
N TRP A 15 -32.11 12.30 13.69
CA TRP A 15 -31.76 13.50 12.92
C TRP A 15 -30.24 13.76 12.81
N LEU A 16 -29.40 13.03 13.55
CA LEU A 16 -27.93 13.07 13.40
C LEU A 16 -27.40 12.08 12.34
N LEU A 17 -28.16 11.02 12.04
CA LEU A 17 -27.81 10.03 11.00
C LEU A 17 -27.64 10.63 9.58
N PRO A 18 -28.43 11.64 9.13
CA PRO A 18 -28.22 12.29 7.83
C PRO A 18 -26.96 13.17 7.76
N MET A 19 -26.42 13.66 8.89
CA MET A 19 -25.20 14.47 8.89
C MET A 19 -23.94 13.64 8.64
N ALA A 20 -23.91 12.38 9.08
CA ALA A 20 -22.83 11.45 8.75
C ALA A 20 -22.77 11.13 7.23
N SER A 21 -23.91 11.15 6.54
CA SER A 21 -23.94 11.04 5.07
C SER A 21 -23.59 12.36 4.36
N ALA A 22 -23.84 13.52 4.95
CA ALA A 22 -23.52 14.82 4.37
C ALA A 22 -22.03 15.21 4.46
N LEU A 23 -21.27 14.58 5.36
CA LEU A 23 -19.80 14.69 5.41
C LEU A 23 -19.09 13.79 4.39
N CYS A 24 -19.82 12.93 3.66
CA CYS A 24 -19.32 12.25 2.46
C CYS A 24 -19.34 13.20 1.24
N ALA A 25 -18.86 14.44 1.39
CA ALA A 25 -18.53 15.23 0.21
C ALA A 25 -17.42 14.46 -0.54
N GLU A 26 -17.79 13.83 -1.65
CA GLU A 26 -16.85 13.31 -2.63
C GLU A 26 -15.99 14.50 -3.08
N GLU A 27 -14.82 14.66 -2.47
CA GLU A 27 -13.73 15.39 -3.13
C GLU A 27 -13.42 14.58 -4.39
N CYS A 28 -14.11 14.93 -5.49
CA CYS A 28 -13.81 14.45 -6.82
C CYS A 28 -12.34 14.73 -7.09
N CYS A 29 -11.56 13.65 -7.21
CA CYS A 29 -10.14 13.71 -7.52
C CYS A 29 -9.95 14.35 -8.90
N THR A 30 -9.71 15.66 -8.97
CA THR A 30 -9.16 16.29 -10.17
C THR A 30 -7.67 15.98 -10.20
N SER A 31 -7.26 15.26 -11.24
CA SER A 31 -5.98 14.56 -11.37
C SER A 31 -4.76 15.46 -11.63
N SER A 32 -4.73 16.70 -11.15
CA SER A 32 -3.88 17.72 -11.79
C SER A 32 -2.83 18.42 -10.91
N GLU A 33 -2.77 18.22 -9.60
CA GLU A 33 -1.72 18.85 -8.78
C GLU A 33 -1.00 17.87 -7.84
N VAL A 34 0.07 17.27 -8.36
CA VAL A 34 1.13 16.68 -7.54
C VAL A 34 2.06 17.82 -7.12
N SER A 35 1.65 18.64 -6.15
CA SER A 35 2.59 19.58 -5.51
C SER A 35 3.44 18.81 -4.50
N GLY A 36 4.75 18.86 -4.71
CA GLY A 36 5.76 18.01 -4.07
C GLY A 36 5.97 18.26 -2.57
N SER A 37 5.02 17.88 -1.72
CA SER A 37 5.25 17.81 -0.28
C SER A 37 5.18 16.37 0.26
N ALA A 38 6.38 15.85 0.55
CA ALA A 38 6.78 14.96 1.65
C ALA A 38 6.07 13.62 1.94
N CYS A 39 5.02 13.23 1.21
CA CYS A 39 4.39 11.91 1.40
C CYS A 39 4.80 10.94 0.29
N THR A 40 5.98 10.34 0.44
CA THR A 40 6.41 9.19 -0.38
C THR A 40 5.41 8.05 -0.27
N GLN A 41 5.00 7.51 -1.41
CA GLN A 41 4.17 6.33 -1.55
C GLN A 41 4.72 5.18 -0.70
N LYS A 42 3.83 4.42 -0.08
CA LYS A 42 4.22 3.28 0.75
C LYS A 42 3.88 1.97 0.08
N THR A 43 4.67 0.96 0.40
CA THR A 43 4.45 -0.41 -0.05
C THR A 43 3.44 -1.17 0.84
N LEU A 44 3.10 -0.57 1.98
CA LEU A 44 2.15 -1.09 2.95
C LEU A 44 1.32 0.06 3.53
N TRP A 45 0.06 -0.21 3.82
CA TRP A 45 -0.80 0.70 4.57
C TRP A 45 -1.59 -0.10 5.61
N PHE A 46 -1.59 0.38 6.85
CA PHE A 46 -2.59 -0.01 7.85
C PHE A 46 -2.81 1.12 8.84
N PRO A 47 -4.05 1.27 9.33
CA PRO A 47 -4.40 2.36 10.23
C PRO A 47 -4.00 2.05 11.67
N ARG A 48 -4.45 2.88 12.61
CA ARG A 48 -4.49 2.55 14.03
C ARG A 48 -5.12 1.16 14.22
N SER A 49 -4.61 0.38 15.17
CA SER A 49 -5.19 -0.94 15.46
C SER A 49 -6.64 -0.76 15.90
N ALA A 50 -7.55 -1.51 15.27
CA ALA A 50 -8.96 -1.48 15.62
C ALA A 50 -9.26 -2.02 17.04
N GLY A 51 -8.25 -2.58 17.72
CA GLY A 51 -8.34 -2.95 19.13
C GLY A 51 -7.98 -1.81 20.09
N ASP A 52 -7.31 -0.75 19.62
CA ASP A 52 -7.08 0.41 20.48
C ASP A 52 -8.30 1.33 20.38
N ASN A 53 -8.98 1.56 21.49
CA ASN A 53 -10.02 2.57 21.56
C ASN A 53 -10.18 3.08 22.98
N LEU A 54 -9.41 4.10 23.37
CA LEU A 54 -9.52 4.68 24.69
C LEU A 54 -10.95 5.07 25.06
N VAL A 55 -11.77 5.56 24.10
CA VAL A 55 -13.20 5.89 24.32
C VAL A 55 -13.99 4.73 24.91
N LEU A 56 -13.73 3.50 24.46
CA LEU A 56 -14.39 2.32 25.01
C LEU A 56 -13.63 1.74 26.20
N ASP A 57 -12.31 1.91 26.24
CA ASP A 57 -11.42 1.34 27.26
C ASP A 57 -11.44 2.12 28.59
N GLN A 58 -12.11 3.26 28.62
CA GLN A 58 -12.21 4.11 29.80
C GLN A 58 -12.63 3.35 31.05
N HIS A 59 -12.04 3.73 32.18
CA HIS A 59 -12.32 3.15 33.50
C HIS A 59 -13.68 3.59 34.08
N ARG A 60 -14.59 4.09 33.25
CA ARG A 60 -15.83 4.75 33.65
C ARG A 60 -16.75 3.88 34.50
N PHE A 61 -16.79 2.59 34.19
CA PHE A 61 -17.58 1.60 34.96
C PHE A 61 -16.74 0.85 36.00
N GLY A 62 -15.43 1.12 36.04
CA GLY A 62 -14.46 0.38 36.85
C GLY A 62 -14.34 0.95 38.24
N TYR A 63 -13.91 2.20 38.36
CA TYR A 63 -13.56 2.82 39.64
C TYR A 63 -14.77 3.08 40.54
N ARG A 64 -14.68 2.69 41.81
CA ARG A 64 -15.65 3.03 42.85
C ARG A 64 -14.90 3.37 44.13
N TYR A 65 -15.26 4.52 44.72
CA TYR A 65 -14.66 4.98 45.96
C TYR A 65 -15.13 4.12 47.14
N ASN A 66 -14.19 3.52 47.86
CA ASN A 66 -14.40 2.92 49.20
C ASN A 66 -15.64 2.02 49.30
N GLU A 67 -15.81 1.11 48.33
CA GLU A 67 -16.86 0.09 48.39
C GLU A 67 -16.61 -0.83 49.60
N GLU A 68 -17.59 -0.96 50.50
CA GLU A 68 -17.50 -1.82 51.69
C GLU A 68 -17.33 -3.31 51.29
N CYS A 69 -17.67 -3.64 50.04
CA CYS A 69 -17.48 -4.94 49.43
C CYS A 69 -16.03 -5.12 48.96
N ARG A 70 -15.28 -5.85 49.79
CA ARG A 70 -13.94 -6.48 49.62
C ARG A 70 -13.32 -6.61 48.21
N ASN A 71 -14.08 -6.93 47.17
CA ASN A 71 -13.61 -6.84 45.79
C ASN A 71 -14.78 -6.35 44.94
N TYR A 72 -14.59 -5.29 44.16
CA TYR A 72 -15.56 -4.83 43.17
C TYR A 72 -14.98 -4.97 41.77
N GLY A 73 -15.86 -5.03 40.78
CA GLY A 73 -15.42 -5.16 39.40
C GLY A 73 -16.51 -4.91 38.39
N GLY A 74 -16.14 -5.03 37.13
CA GLY A 74 -17.05 -4.88 36.01
C GLY A 74 -16.66 -5.77 34.86
N LEU A 75 -17.63 -6.50 34.32
CA LEU A 75 -17.51 -7.18 33.04
C LEU A 75 -18.28 -6.39 31.99
N ASN A 76 -17.61 -5.98 30.91
CA ASN A 76 -18.22 -5.25 29.81
C ASN A 76 -18.03 -5.98 28.48
N ILE A 77 -19.06 -5.93 27.64
CA ILE A 77 -19.03 -6.41 26.27
C ILE A 77 -19.52 -5.26 25.39
N SER A 78 -18.69 -4.84 24.43
CA SER A 78 -19.08 -3.82 23.46
C SER A 78 -18.91 -4.32 22.04
N TYR A 79 -19.81 -3.91 21.16
CA TYR A 79 -19.68 -4.05 19.72
C TYR A 79 -19.49 -2.68 19.10
N ARG A 80 -18.53 -2.58 18.19
CA ARG A 80 -18.25 -1.37 17.41
C ARG A 80 -18.20 -1.70 15.92
N TYR A 81 -18.91 -0.93 15.12
CA TYR A 81 -18.75 -0.89 13.67
C TYR A 81 -18.06 0.41 13.27
N GLN A 82 -16.93 0.30 12.56
CA GLN A 82 -16.14 1.44 12.09
C GLN A 82 -15.91 1.34 10.57
N ARG A 83 -15.96 2.47 9.88
CA ARG A 83 -15.74 2.54 8.43
C ARG A 83 -15.01 3.83 8.02
N ASN A 84 -14.09 3.73 7.06
CA ASN A 84 -13.46 4.92 6.48
C ASN A 84 -14.41 5.70 5.55
N PHE A 85 -14.30 7.03 5.55
CA PHE A 85 -15.08 7.90 4.65
C PHE A 85 -14.23 8.67 3.63
N HIS A 86 -12.89 8.65 3.73
CA HIS A 86 -11.99 9.19 2.70
C HIS A 86 -11.15 8.09 2.04
N ALA A 87 -11.68 7.50 0.98
CA ALA A 87 -11.00 6.46 0.21
C ALA A 87 -9.77 6.98 -0.56
N SER A 88 -9.82 8.21 -1.08
CA SER A 88 -8.73 8.85 -1.83
C SER A 88 -7.43 8.89 -1.03
N ARG A 89 -7.49 9.15 0.28
CA ARG A 89 -6.30 9.24 1.15
C ARG A 89 -5.52 7.93 1.25
N ILE A 90 -6.24 6.82 1.34
CA ILE A 90 -5.65 5.48 1.37
C ILE A 90 -5.01 5.17 0.01
N ALA A 91 -5.72 5.47 -1.08
CA ALA A 91 -5.18 5.29 -2.43
C ALA A 91 -3.92 6.14 -2.67
N GLU A 92 -3.95 7.41 -2.27
CA GLU A 92 -2.80 8.30 -2.36
C GLU A 92 -1.62 7.84 -1.49
N SER A 93 -1.88 7.22 -0.34
CA SER A 93 -0.81 6.64 0.47
C SER A 93 -0.10 5.48 -0.24
N LEU A 94 -0.82 4.67 -1.03
CA LEU A 94 -0.29 3.49 -1.70
C LEU A 94 0.30 3.80 -3.08
N PHE A 95 -0.33 4.72 -3.81
CA PHE A 95 -0.08 4.99 -5.22
C PHE A 95 0.41 6.41 -5.51
N GLY A 96 0.28 7.33 -4.56
CA GLY A 96 0.59 8.76 -4.73
C GLY A 96 -0.55 9.58 -5.31
N SER A 97 -1.61 8.92 -5.78
CA SER A 97 -2.83 9.50 -6.35
C SER A 97 -4.05 8.62 -6.07
N CYS A 98 -5.27 9.09 -6.34
CA CYS A 98 -6.49 8.29 -6.25
C CYS A 98 -6.56 7.14 -7.29
N GLY A 99 -5.61 7.08 -8.21
CA GLY A 99 -5.61 6.17 -9.33
C GLY A 99 -4.23 5.95 -9.92
N LEU A 100 -4.14 5.08 -10.92
CA LEU A 100 -2.93 4.80 -11.68
C LEU A 100 -3.16 5.10 -13.16
N ASN A 101 -2.20 5.75 -13.78
CA ASN A 101 -2.15 5.97 -15.22
C ASN A 101 -1.11 5.01 -15.82
N PHE A 102 -1.35 4.55 -17.05
CA PHE A 102 -0.46 3.67 -17.79
C PHE A 102 -0.21 4.26 -19.17
N ALA A 103 1.08 4.32 -19.53
CA ALA A 103 1.52 4.63 -20.88
C ALA A 103 2.67 3.69 -21.24
N GLY A 104 2.54 2.98 -22.36
CA GLY A 104 3.57 2.10 -22.89
C GLY A 104 4.80 2.87 -23.33
N SER A 105 5.93 2.18 -23.47
CA SER A 105 7.23 2.78 -23.83
C SER A 105 7.22 3.51 -25.19
N GLN A 106 6.35 3.09 -26.12
CA GLN A 106 6.16 3.68 -27.45
C GLN A 106 4.78 4.34 -27.58
N ALA A 107 4.16 4.72 -26.46
CA ALA A 107 2.92 5.49 -26.49
C ALA A 107 3.15 6.85 -27.15
N THR A 108 2.20 7.28 -27.96
CA THR A 108 2.25 8.59 -28.63
C THR A 108 2.38 9.74 -27.62
N SER A 109 1.71 9.64 -26.48
CA SER A 109 1.81 10.62 -25.40
C SER A 109 3.20 10.71 -24.76
N ARG A 110 3.99 9.62 -24.73
CA ARG A 110 5.38 9.69 -24.25
C ARG A 110 6.26 10.41 -25.25
N SER A 111 6.18 10.06 -26.53
CA SER A 111 6.94 10.72 -27.59
C SER A 111 6.61 12.20 -27.70
N ALA A 112 5.36 12.58 -27.41
CA ALA A 112 4.90 13.97 -27.39
C ALA A 112 5.16 14.71 -26.05
N ASN A 113 5.72 14.03 -25.03
CA ASN A 113 5.83 14.54 -23.66
C ASN A 113 4.50 15.02 -23.03
N THR A 114 3.38 14.40 -23.42
CA THR A 114 2.03 14.69 -22.90
C THR A 114 1.51 13.61 -21.94
N ALA A 115 2.20 12.47 -21.81
CA ALA A 115 1.89 11.47 -20.81
C ALA A 115 2.01 12.06 -19.39
N PRO A 116 1.09 11.75 -18.47
CA PRO A 116 1.23 12.16 -17.07
C PRO A 116 2.59 11.73 -16.52
N GLN A 117 3.27 12.60 -15.75
CA GLN A 117 4.60 12.29 -15.21
C GLN A 117 4.59 11.05 -14.29
N ASN A 118 3.45 10.75 -13.69
CA ASN A 118 3.22 9.57 -12.85
C ASN A 118 2.60 8.39 -13.63
N ALA A 119 2.58 8.41 -14.96
CA ALA A 119 2.11 7.30 -15.77
C ALA A 119 3.11 6.14 -15.70
N LEU A 120 2.67 5.03 -15.13
CA LEU A 120 3.44 3.79 -15.06
C LEU A 120 3.74 3.28 -16.47
N LEU A 121 4.92 2.69 -16.62
CA LEU A 121 5.30 2.04 -17.87
C LEU A 121 4.45 0.78 -18.07
N ALA A 122 3.54 0.81 -19.04
CA ALA A 122 2.57 -0.25 -19.27
C ALA A 122 3.24 -1.61 -19.55
N ASP A 123 4.41 -1.57 -20.19
CA ASP A 123 5.29 -2.70 -20.50
C ASP A 123 5.58 -3.59 -19.27
N TYR A 124 5.77 -3.00 -18.09
CA TYR A 124 6.07 -3.75 -16.86
C TYR A 124 4.91 -4.62 -16.37
N PHE A 125 3.70 -4.30 -16.81
CA PHE A 125 2.47 -5.00 -16.44
C PHE A 125 1.99 -5.96 -17.55
N GLY A 126 2.77 -6.14 -18.62
CA GLY A 126 2.37 -6.96 -19.76
C GLY A 126 1.30 -6.32 -20.64
N LEU A 127 1.05 -5.02 -20.46
CA LEU A 127 0.20 -4.21 -21.34
C LEU A 127 1.02 -3.75 -22.53
N SER A 128 0.36 -3.50 -23.67
CA SER A 128 1.05 -3.16 -24.92
C SER A 128 2.04 -1.99 -24.75
N HIS A 129 3.20 -2.11 -25.39
CA HIS A 129 4.18 -1.02 -25.52
C HIS A 129 3.62 0.24 -26.20
N LYS A 130 2.47 0.14 -26.90
CA LYS A 130 1.72 1.27 -27.47
C LYS A 130 0.48 1.67 -26.66
N GLN A 131 0.32 1.16 -25.45
CA GLN A 131 -0.79 1.54 -24.58
C GLN A 131 -0.74 3.05 -24.32
N ASP A 132 -1.84 3.74 -24.54
CA ASP A 132 -1.95 5.17 -24.26
C ASP A 132 -3.28 5.45 -23.53
N ASN A 133 -3.32 6.52 -22.74
CA ASN A 133 -4.51 7.02 -22.04
C ASN A 133 -5.31 5.96 -21.25
N LEU A 134 -4.63 4.99 -20.62
CA LEU A 134 -5.26 4.02 -19.73
C LEU A 134 -5.13 4.50 -18.29
N ALA A 135 -6.24 4.64 -17.58
CA ALA A 135 -6.27 5.01 -16.18
C ALA A 135 -7.19 4.10 -15.36
N ILE A 136 -6.90 4.00 -14.06
CA ILE A 136 -7.64 3.21 -13.09
C ILE A 136 -7.85 4.06 -11.85
N VAL A 137 -9.08 4.15 -11.33
CA VAL A 137 -9.37 4.85 -10.08
C VAL A 137 -9.68 3.86 -8.96
N PHE A 138 -9.01 4.01 -7.81
CA PHE A 138 -9.22 3.19 -6.62
C PHE A 138 -10.07 3.93 -5.59
N LYS A 139 -11.04 3.22 -5.01
CA LYS A 139 -11.87 3.70 -3.89
C LYS A 139 -11.75 2.73 -2.70
N PRO A 140 -10.57 2.61 -2.07
CA PRO A 140 -10.36 1.64 -1.00
C PRO A 140 -11.32 1.87 0.17
N LEU A 141 -11.91 0.77 0.63
CA LEU A 141 -12.88 0.69 1.70
C LEU A 141 -12.36 -0.27 2.77
N VAL A 142 -12.37 0.19 4.02
CA VAL A 142 -12.02 -0.56 5.23
C VAL A 142 -13.23 -0.52 6.14
N GLN A 143 -13.68 -1.70 6.55
CA GLN A 143 -14.79 -1.88 7.49
C GLN A 143 -14.31 -2.78 8.62
N ASN A 144 -14.51 -2.35 9.86
CA ASN A 144 -14.16 -3.11 11.05
C ASN A 144 -15.42 -3.37 11.87
N HIS A 145 -15.57 -4.61 12.31
CA HIS A 145 -16.51 -5.06 13.32
C HIS A 145 -15.68 -5.54 14.50
N CYS A 146 -15.75 -4.84 15.62
CA CYS A 146 -15.00 -5.15 16.82
C CYS A 146 -15.97 -5.60 17.93
N ILE A 147 -15.72 -6.74 18.54
CA ILE A 147 -16.34 -7.17 19.79
C ILE A 147 -15.25 -7.12 20.85
N ASP A 148 -15.45 -6.34 21.88
CA ASP A 148 -14.45 -6.10 22.91
C ASP A 148 -14.97 -6.52 24.28
N PHE A 149 -14.24 -7.44 24.91
CA PHE A 149 -14.53 -7.96 26.24
C PHE A 149 -13.58 -7.31 27.24
N LYS A 150 -14.13 -6.72 28.30
CA LYS A 150 -13.36 -6.00 29.32
C LYS A 150 -13.68 -6.51 30.70
N LEU A 151 -12.65 -6.79 31.46
CA LEU A 151 -12.75 -7.10 32.87
C LEU A 151 -11.97 -6.04 33.65
N TYR A 152 -12.63 -5.37 34.57
CA TYR A 152 -12.02 -4.51 35.58
C TYR A 152 -12.19 -5.17 36.95
N VAL A 153 -11.15 -5.16 37.77
CA VAL A 153 -11.17 -5.65 39.15
C VAL A 153 -10.42 -4.66 40.03
N GLY A 154 -11.12 -4.10 41.03
CA GLY A 154 -10.51 -3.39 42.15
C GLY A 154 -9.86 -4.40 43.10
N LEU A 155 -8.63 -4.13 43.51
CA LEU A 155 -7.80 -5.00 44.34
C LEU A 155 -7.46 -4.31 45.67
N ASP A 156 -8.41 -3.54 46.20
CA ASP A 156 -8.22 -2.74 47.42
C ASP A 156 -7.91 -3.62 48.63
N GLU A 157 -8.39 -4.87 48.65
CA GLU A 157 -8.01 -5.87 49.65
C GLU A 157 -6.49 -6.14 49.72
N VAL A 158 -5.80 -6.02 48.57
CA VAL A 158 -4.35 -6.22 48.49
C VAL A 158 -3.63 -4.92 48.81
N PHE A 159 -4.10 -3.82 48.22
CA PHE A 159 -3.58 -2.48 48.44
C PHE A 159 -4.61 -1.44 48.00
N ASP A 160 -5.05 -0.57 48.92
CA ASP A 160 -6.06 0.46 48.67
C ASP A 160 -5.76 1.27 47.39
N GLY A 161 -6.66 1.28 46.42
CA GLY A 161 -6.52 2.00 45.15
C GLY A 161 -5.81 1.20 44.04
N LEU A 162 -5.38 -0.04 44.31
CA LEU A 162 -4.82 -0.94 43.29
C LEU A 162 -5.93 -1.53 42.42
N TYR A 163 -5.74 -1.57 41.11
CA TYR A 163 -6.69 -2.19 40.20
C TYR A 163 -6.01 -2.90 39.03
N MET A 164 -6.73 -3.84 38.43
CA MET A 164 -6.34 -4.53 37.22
C MET A 164 -7.45 -4.45 36.16
N GLN A 165 -7.05 -4.23 34.91
CA GLN A 165 -7.95 -4.30 33.76
C GLN A 165 -7.40 -5.21 32.66
N LEU A 166 -8.30 -5.97 32.04
CA LEU A 166 -8.03 -6.84 30.90
C LEU A 166 -8.97 -6.52 29.75
N ASN A 167 -8.45 -6.27 28.54
CA ASN A 167 -9.27 -6.09 27.32
C ASN A 167 -8.88 -7.12 26.23
N PHE A 168 -9.90 -7.67 25.57
CA PHE A 168 -9.78 -8.71 24.54
C PHE A 168 -10.57 -8.36 23.26
N PRO A 169 -10.11 -7.41 22.44
CA PRO A 169 -10.80 -6.99 21.22
C PRO A 169 -10.68 -8.02 20.08
N VAL A 170 -11.78 -8.70 19.78
CA VAL A 170 -11.96 -9.57 18.61
C VAL A 170 -12.44 -8.73 17.44
N VAL A 171 -11.63 -8.65 16.39
CA VAL A 171 -11.90 -7.82 15.21
C VAL A 171 -12.12 -8.69 13.99
N HIS A 172 -13.26 -8.51 13.34
CA HIS A 172 -13.50 -8.90 11.96
C HIS A 172 -13.36 -7.67 11.05
N THR A 173 -12.48 -7.74 10.06
CA THR A 173 -12.23 -6.63 9.14
C THR A 173 -12.41 -7.05 7.69
N ASN A 174 -12.94 -6.15 6.88
CA ASN A 174 -13.14 -6.31 5.45
C ASN A 174 -12.47 -5.15 4.70
N TRP A 175 -11.52 -5.48 3.82
CA TRP A 175 -10.73 -4.53 3.06
C TRP A 175 -10.99 -4.76 1.57
N ASN A 176 -11.47 -3.72 0.89
CA ASN A 176 -11.78 -3.76 -0.53
C ASN A 176 -11.09 -2.60 -1.25
N LEU A 177 -10.16 -2.91 -2.14
CA LEU A 177 -9.35 -1.91 -2.85
C LEU A 177 -10.18 -1.05 -3.86
N SER A 178 -11.28 -1.60 -4.38
CA SER A 178 -12.12 -0.96 -5.41
C SER A 178 -13.44 -0.39 -4.88
N GLY A 179 -13.72 -0.54 -3.58
CA GLY A 179 -14.84 0.14 -2.91
C GLY A 179 -16.18 -0.58 -2.89
N GLY A 180 -16.23 -1.88 -3.18
CA GLY A 180 -17.44 -2.73 -3.04
C GLY A 180 -18.62 -2.41 -3.96
N LYS A 181 -18.60 -1.25 -4.62
CA LYS A 181 -19.54 -0.89 -5.68
C LYS A 181 -18.83 -1.06 -7.01
N SER A 182 -19.37 -1.91 -7.86
CA SER A 182 -19.09 -1.90 -9.29
C SER A 182 -19.21 -0.47 -9.79
N CYS A 183 -18.09 0.13 -10.20
CA CYS A 183 -18.01 1.44 -10.84
C CYS A 183 -18.95 1.61 -12.05
N CYS A 184 -19.67 0.58 -12.48
CA CYS A 184 -20.37 0.51 -13.76
C CYS A 184 -21.82 0.01 -13.68
N THR A 185 -22.47 0.00 -12.51
CA THR A 185 -23.93 -0.24 -12.49
C THR A 185 -24.68 1.08 -12.68
N SER A 186 -24.88 1.41 -13.96
CA SER A 186 -26.05 2.11 -14.53
C SER A 186 -26.45 3.53 -14.09
N ALA A 187 -25.65 4.30 -13.35
CA ALA A 187 -25.95 5.73 -13.15
C ALA A 187 -24.74 6.63 -12.80
N CYS A 188 -23.54 6.38 -13.33
CA CYS A 188 -22.45 7.36 -13.26
C CYS A 188 -22.61 8.44 -14.34
N ASN A 189 -23.65 9.27 -14.23
CA ASN A 189 -23.75 10.51 -15.01
C ASN A 189 -22.97 11.67 -14.36
N ASP A 190 -22.66 11.61 -13.06
CA ASP A 190 -22.16 12.81 -12.35
C ASP A 190 -20.65 12.83 -12.07
N CYS A 191 -19.90 11.75 -12.30
CA CYS A 191 -18.43 11.74 -12.11
C CYS A 191 -17.61 11.89 -13.41
N CYS A 192 -18.24 11.92 -14.58
CA CYS A 192 -17.57 11.92 -15.89
C CYS A 192 -17.95 13.12 -16.77
N ASN A 193 -18.21 14.28 -16.17
CA ASN A 193 -18.79 15.45 -16.86
C ASN A 193 -17.80 16.21 -17.79
N LEU A 194 -16.82 15.53 -18.39
CA LEU A 194 -15.87 16.09 -19.35
C LEU A 194 -15.80 15.35 -20.69
N CYS A 195 -16.62 14.30 -20.91
CA CYS A 195 -16.61 13.54 -22.17
C CYS A 195 -18.00 13.28 -22.79
N CYS A 196 -19.02 14.07 -22.47
CA CYS A 196 -20.34 13.90 -23.10
C CYS A 196 -20.54 14.82 -24.31
N GLY A 197 -19.81 14.52 -25.39
CA GLY A 197 -20.20 14.88 -26.76
C GLY A 197 -20.71 13.62 -27.47
N GLY A 198 -22.03 13.51 -27.63
CA GLY A 198 -22.79 12.66 -28.57
C GLY A 198 -22.29 11.25 -28.95
N SER A 199 -23.16 10.26 -28.69
CA SER A 199 -23.19 8.88 -29.23
C SER A 199 -22.36 7.81 -28.49
N CYS A 200 -22.98 7.16 -27.50
CA CYS A 200 -22.49 5.90 -26.93
C CYS A 200 -23.31 4.73 -27.49
N THR A 201 -22.68 3.88 -28.29
CA THR A 201 -23.17 2.54 -28.63
C THR A 201 -22.96 1.60 -27.43
N PRO A 202 -23.78 0.54 -27.27
CA PRO A 202 -23.67 -0.36 -26.11
C PRO A 202 -22.39 -1.20 -26.20
N ALA A 203 -21.46 -1.00 -25.28
CA ALA A 203 -20.30 -1.87 -25.11
C ALA A 203 -20.72 -3.21 -24.44
N PRO A 204 -20.03 -4.33 -24.73
CA PRO A 204 -20.39 -5.64 -24.22
C PRO A 204 -20.25 -5.76 -22.69
N THR A 205 -21.10 -6.61 -22.13
CA THR A 205 -21.34 -6.89 -20.72
C THR A 205 -20.05 -7.17 -19.92
N PRO A 206 -19.78 -6.46 -18.80
CA PRO A 206 -18.58 -6.68 -17.99
C PRO A 206 -18.74 -7.86 -17.02
N THR A 207 -17.72 -8.72 -16.94
CA THR A 207 -17.54 -9.77 -15.93
C THR A 207 -16.89 -9.20 -14.67
N CYS A 208 -17.41 -9.60 -13.49
CA CYS A 208 -16.96 -9.13 -12.18
C CYS A 208 -15.56 -9.64 -11.81
N GLY A 209 -14.56 -8.76 -11.84
CA GLY A 209 -13.23 -8.97 -11.26
C GLY A 209 -12.55 -7.61 -11.11
N VAL A 210 -12.42 -7.12 -9.87
CA VAL A 210 -11.74 -5.86 -9.49
C VAL A 210 -12.00 -4.70 -10.47
N THR A 211 -13.27 -4.35 -10.68
CA THR A 211 -13.60 -3.21 -11.55
C THR A 211 -13.42 -1.90 -10.78
N ALA A 212 -12.17 -1.55 -10.52
CA ALA A 212 -11.80 -0.14 -10.45
C ALA A 212 -12.27 0.55 -11.75
N CYS A 213 -12.68 1.81 -11.67
CA CYS A 213 -13.21 2.55 -12.82
C CYS A 213 -12.09 2.69 -13.87
N GLN A 214 -12.02 1.76 -14.84
CA GLN A 214 -11.07 1.80 -15.94
C GLN A 214 -11.52 2.90 -16.90
N LEU A 215 -10.59 3.80 -17.24
CA LEU A 215 -10.77 4.80 -18.28
C LEU A 215 -9.80 4.47 -19.42
N GLY A 216 -10.31 4.37 -20.65
CA GLY A 216 -9.53 3.97 -21.82
C GLY A 216 -9.65 2.48 -22.17
N LEU A 217 -9.22 2.14 -23.38
CA LEU A 217 -9.25 0.77 -23.91
C LEU A 217 -7.84 0.14 -23.83
N LEU A 218 -7.80 -1.18 -23.62
CA LEU A 218 -6.55 -1.93 -23.69
C LEU A 218 -6.08 -2.01 -25.15
N ASN A 219 -4.85 -1.60 -25.40
CA ASN A 219 -4.22 -1.73 -26.70
C ASN A 219 -3.75 -3.18 -26.90
N THR A 220 -4.10 -3.78 -28.04
CA THR A 220 -3.81 -5.18 -28.38
C THR A 220 -2.53 -5.35 -29.19
N THR A 221 -1.79 -4.26 -29.48
CA THR A 221 -0.54 -4.33 -30.26
C THR A 221 0.46 -5.24 -29.53
N PRO A 222 0.90 -6.34 -30.16
CA PRO A 222 1.81 -7.29 -29.53
C PRO A 222 3.19 -6.70 -29.33
N PHE A 223 3.90 -7.19 -28.33
CA PHE A 223 5.32 -6.92 -28.20
C PHE A 223 6.07 -7.61 -29.33
N PRO A 224 6.98 -6.90 -30.02
CA PRO A 224 7.76 -7.47 -31.09
C PRO A 224 8.69 -8.56 -30.57
N ALA A 225 9.00 -9.54 -31.44
CA ALA A 225 9.91 -10.61 -31.10
C ALA A 225 11.27 -10.03 -30.68
N GLY A 226 11.86 -10.58 -29.62
CA GLY A 226 13.07 -10.07 -29.01
C GLY A 226 12.87 -9.10 -27.84
N TYR A 227 11.71 -8.47 -27.72
CA TYR A 227 11.52 -7.43 -26.69
C TYR A 227 11.26 -8.00 -25.29
N MET A 228 10.28 -8.91 -25.18
CA MET A 228 9.86 -9.57 -23.93
C MET A 228 10.18 -11.08 -23.92
N SER A 229 10.61 -11.64 -25.04
CA SER A 229 11.04 -13.03 -25.18
C SER A 229 12.04 -13.17 -26.33
N ASN A 230 12.37 -14.40 -26.72
CA ASN A 230 13.30 -14.71 -27.79
C ASN A 230 12.88 -14.12 -29.16
N MET A 231 13.80 -14.18 -30.14
CA MET A 231 13.61 -13.59 -31.47
C MET A 231 12.57 -14.29 -32.37
N THR A 232 11.99 -15.42 -31.93
CA THR A 232 11.00 -16.18 -32.71
C THR A 232 9.57 -16.00 -32.19
N THR A 233 9.42 -15.43 -31.00
CA THR A 233 8.13 -15.37 -30.30
C THR A 233 7.66 -13.92 -30.21
N VAL A 234 6.58 -13.61 -30.92
CA VAL A 234 5.79 -12.39 -30.71
C VAL A 234 4.94 -12.59 -29.46
N VAL A 235 4.98 -11.66 -28.52
CA VAL A 235 4.27 -11.78 -27.24
C VAL A 235 3.01 -10.92 -27.26
N SER A 236 1.84 -11.55 -27.18
CA SER A 236 0.58 -10.83 -27.03
C SER A 236 0.49 -10.13 -25.67
N PRO A 237 -0.06 -8.90 -25.60
CA PRO A 237 -0.29 -8.25 -24.33
C PRO A 237 -1.40 -8.98 -23.57
N LEU A 238 -1.43 -8.78 -22.25
CA LEU A 238 -2.49 -9.35 -21.42
C LEU A 238 -3.85 -8.76 -21.81
N SER A 239 -4.86 -9.62 -21.89
CA SER A 239 -6.20 -9.27 -22.37
C SER A 239 -7.07 -8.60 -21.31
N THR A 240 -6.66 -8.65 -20.03
CA THR A 240 -7.39 -8.03 -18.93
C THR A 240 -6.46 -7.23 -18.04
N LEU A 241 -6.99 -6.12 -17.53
CA LEU A 241 -6.26 -5.27 -16.60
C LEU A 241 -6.02 -5.96 -15.26
N ILE A 242 -6.91 -6.87 -14.86
CA ILE A 242 -6.75 -7.63 -13.63
C ILE A 242 -5.59 -8.63 -13.72
N ASP A 243 -5.41 -9.29 -14.87
CA ASP A 243 -4.26 -10.16 -15.11
C ASP A 243 -2.95 -9.35 -15.06
N ALA A 244 -2.95 -8.16 -15.66
CA ALA A 244 -1.82 -7.24 -15.64
C ALA A 244 -1.49 -6.75 -14.22
N LEU A 245 -2.51 -6.29 -13.48
CA LEU A 245 -2.35 -5.82 -12.12
C LEU A 245 -1.99 -6.94 -11.14
N ASN A 246 -2.39 -8.19 -11.37
CA ASN A 246 -1.99 -9.33 -10.53
C ASN A 246 -0.68 -9.99 -10.99
N GLY A 247 -0.02 -9.45 -12.03
CA GLY A 247 1.29 -9.92 -12.46
C GLY A 247 1.27 -11.30 -13.10
N LYS A 248 0.29 -11.57 -13.97
CA LYS A 248 0.26 -12.79 -14.79
C LYS A 248 1.52 -12.88 -15.67
N PRO A 249 2.11 -14.06 -15.87
CA PRO A 249 3.28 -14.24 -16.74
C PRO A 249 2.99 -13.86 -18.21
N PHE A 250 3.99 -13.34 -18.91
CA PHE A 250 3.98 -13.02 -20.34
C PHE A 250 5.41 -13.03 -20.91
N GLY A 251 5.62 -13.60 -22.10
CA GLY A 251 6.98 -13.75 -22.63
C GLY A 251 7.90 -14.50 -21.66
N ASP A 252 9.08 -13.95 -21.38
CA ASP A 252 10.02 -14.50 -20.39
C ASP A 252 9.70 -14.09 -18.94
N PHE A 253 8.68 -13.25 -18.70
CA PHE A 253 8.28 -12.87 -17.36
C PHE A 253 7.61 -14.02 -16.63
N GLN A 254 8.19 -14.42 -15.50
CA GLN A 254 7.80 -15.59 -14.72
C GLN A 254 6.50 -15.40 -13.91
N GLY A 255 5.91 -14.21 -13.97
CA GLY A 255 4.81 -13.81 -13.10
C GLY A 255 5.30 -13.17 -11.81
N ARG A 256 4.36 -12.64 -11.02
CA ARG A 256 4.63 -11.96 -9.76
C ARG A 256 4.04 -12.73 -8.58
N THR A 257 4.81 -12.86 -7.51
CA THR A 257 4.35 -13.54 -6.28
C THR A 257 3.71 -12.56 -5.29
N TYR A 258 4.22 -11.33 -5.21
CA TYR A 258 3.78 -10.33 -4.24
C TYR A 258 3.09 -9.10 -4.85
N GLY A 259 2.44 -8.30 -3.98
CA GLY A 259 1.82 -7.02 -4.31
C GLY A 259 0.76 -7.05 -5.42
N GLY A 260 0.00 -8.14 -5.53
CA GLY A 260 -1.23 -8.21 -6.34
C GLY A 260 -2.26 -7.15 -5.92
N PHE A 261 -3.18 -6.83 -6.83
CA PHE A 261 -4.23 -5.83 -6.62
C PHE A 261 -5.60 -6.49 -6.40
N SER A 262 -5.64 -7.67 -5.78
CA SER A 262 -6.90 -8.40 -5.54
C SER A 262 -7.86 -7.61 -4.63
N GLY A 263 -9.17 -7.69 -4.91
CA GLY A 263 -10.15 -6.66 -4.53
C GLY A 263 -11.20 -6.97 -3.44
N ASP A 264 -11.05 -8.00 -2.61
CA ASP A 264 -11.85 -8.16 -1.36
C ASP A 264 -11.10 -9.16 -0.47
N CYS A 265 -10.65 -8.73 0.70
CA CYS A 265 -9.95 -9.57 1.66
C CYS A 265 -10.51 -9.36 3.06
N ARG A 266 -10.76 -10.46 3.77
CA ARG A 266 -11.35 -10.46 5.10
C ARG A 266 -10.46 -11.18 6.10
N SER A 267 -10.50 -10.76 7.35
CA SER A 267 -9.74 -11.39 8.43
C SER A 267 -10.49 -11.25 9.75
N THR A 268 -10.47 -12.30 10.57
CA THR A 268 -10.99 -12.28 11.94
C THR A 268 -9.88 -12.72 12.89
N LYS A 269 -9.49 -11.85 13.82
CA LYS A 269 -8.42 -12.12 14.80
C LYS A 269 -8.65 -11.34 16.09
N LEU A 270 -7.99 -11.76 17.16
CA LEU A 270 -7.84 -10.98 18.38
C LEU A 270 -6.74 -9.92 18.15
N ALA A 271 -7.05 -8.62 18.22
CA ALA A 271 -6.08 -7.57 17.90
C ALA A 271 -4.89 -7.53 18.86
N GLY A 272 -5.14 -7.77 20.14
CA GLY A 272 -4.16 -7.87 21.20
C GLY A 272 -4.82 -8.38 22.48
N VAL A 273 -4.00 -8.73 23.48
CA VAL A 273 -4.45 -8.85 24.87
C VAL A 273 -3.86 -7.68 25.62
N TYR A 274 -4.71 -6.84 26.20
CA TYR A 274 -4.31 -5.62 26.88
C TYR A 274 -4.45 -5.86 28.39
N VAL A 275 -3.40 -5.57 29.13
CA VAL A 275 -3.36 -5.71 30.59
C VAL A 275 -2.88 -4.40 31.18
N ASP A 276 -3.71 -3.80 32.02
CA ASP A 276 -3.37 -2.60 32.76
C ASP A 276 -3.34 -2.94 34.24
N LEU A 277 -2.25 -2.58 34.92
CA LEU A 277 -2.12 -2.66 36.37
C LEU A 277 -1.90 -1.24 36.88
N GLY A 278 -2.85 -0.73 37.64
CA GLY A 278 -2.87 0.67 38.05
C GLY A 278 -3.05 0.88 39.53
N TYR A 279 -2.74 2.10 39.95
CA TYR A 279 -2.81 2.55 41.31
C TYR A 279 -3.36 3.98 41.37
N ASN A 280 -4.47 4.15 42.10
CA ASN A 280 -5.07 5.44 42.39
C ASN A 280 -4.45 5.99 43.67
N PHE A 281 -3.57 6.98 43.53
CA PHE A 281 -2.85 7.57 44.66
C PHE A 281 -3.58 8.78 45.26
N PHE A 282 -4.50 9.38 44.51
CA PHE A 282 -5.51 10.29 45.04
C PHE A 282 -6.88 9.70 44.80
N GLU A 283 -7.59 9.48 45.90
CA GLU A 283 -8.85 8.78 45.92
C GLU A 283 -9.75 9.52 46.91
N CYS A 284 -10.79 10.18 46.39
CA CYS A 284 -11.83 10.87 47.12
C CYS A 284 -13.18 10.57 46.45
N PRO A 285 -14.32 10.84 47.12
CA PRO A 285 -15.63 10.67 46.51
C PRO A 285 -15.79 11.49 45.22
N ASP A 286 -15.28 12.73 45.23
CA ASP A 286 -15.52 13.70 44.14
C ASP A 286 -14.42 13.69 43.07
N TYR A 287 -13.28 13.04 43.31
CA TYR A 287 -12.19 12.99 42.35
C TYR A 287 -11.23 11.81 42.60
N HIS A 288 -10.61 11.35 41.52
CA HIS A 288 -9.49 10.42 41.62
C HIS A 288 -8.39 10.77 40.62
N LEU A 289 -7.16 10.36 40.96
CA LEU A 289 -6.02 10.41 40.06
C LEU A 289 -5.13 9.20 40.33
N GLY A 290 -4.83 8.49 39.25
CA GLY A 290 -4.02 7.29 39.26
C GLY A 290 -3.09 7.20 38.07
N ALA A 291 -2.16 6.27 38.18
CA ALA A 291 -1.25 5.90 37.11
C ALA A 291 -1.24 4.39 36.94
N TYR A 292 -0.96 3.92 35.73
CA TYR A 292 -0.94 2.49 35.43
C TYR A 292 0.18 2.11 34.48
N ILE A 293 0.62 0.86 34.59
CA ILE A 293 1.49 0.20 33.62
C ILE A 293 0.59 -0.55 32.64
N LYS A 294 0.89 -0.40 31.34
CA LYS A 294 0.16 -1.04 30.26
C LYS A 294 1.05 -2.04 29.53
N VAL A 295 0.58 -3.27 29.41
CA VAL A 295 1.22 -4.34 28.64
C VAL A 295 0.27 -4.82 27.56
N VAL A 296 0.76 -4.95 26.33
CA VAL A 296 -0.04 -5.48 25.21
C VAL A 296 0.66 -6.68 24.60
N ALA A 297 -0.01 -7.83 24.63
CA ALA A 297 0.47 -9.05 24.00
C ALA A 297 0.05 -9.13 22.52
N PRO A 298 0.94 -9.58 21.61
CA PRO A 298 0.71 -9.52 20.18
C PRO A 298 -0.03 -10.75 19.63
N THR A 299 -1.36 -10.68 19.56
CA THR A 299 -2.20 -11.78 19.03
C THR A 299 -2.76 -11.52 17.63
N GLY A 300 -2.57 -10.31 17.10
CA GLY A 300 -3.08 -9.86 15.81
C GLY A 300 -2.50 -10.57 14.56
N THR A 301 -2.59 -9.90 13.41
CA THR A 301 -2.08 -10.40 12.13
C THR A 301 -0.58 -10.64 12.20
N ASN A 302 -0.16 -11.89 12.07
CA ASN A 302 1.24 -12.26 12.05
C ASN A 302 1.91 -11.75 10.76
N MET A 303 2.68 -10.67 10.88
CA MET A 303 3.43 -10.09 9.76
C MET A 303 4.81 -10.74 9.54
N ASN A 304 5.18 -11.81 10.25
CA ASN A 304 6.44 -12.56 10.01
C ASN A 304 6.31 -13.58 8.86
N CYS A 305 5.10 -13.89 8.42
CA CYS A 305 4.87 -14.62 7.16
C CYS A 305 4.67 -13.64 6.00
N ASP A 306 4.68 -14.14 4.77
CA ASP A 306 4.54 -13.33 3.55
C ASP A 306 3.08 -13.17 3.08
N GLY A 307 2.11 -13.71 3.82
CA GLY A 307 0.70 -13.73 3.42
C GLY A 307 0.12 -12.33 3.19
N HIS A 308 0.51 -11.35 4.01
CA HIS A 308 -0.01 -9.98 3.92
C HIS A 308 0.64 -9.15 2.81
N VAL A 309 1.82 -9.53 2.31
CA VAL A 309 2.49 -8.82 1.20
C VAL A 309 2.12 -9.38 -0.17
N LYS A 310 1.37 -10.50 -0.23
CA LYS A 310 0.86 -11.05 -1.50
C LYS A 310 -0.06 -10.07 -2.22
N ASN A 311 -0.79 -9.25 -1.48
CA ASN A 311 -1.65 -8.20 -2.00
C ASN A 311 -1.26 -6.86 -1.41
N ILE A 312 -1.34 -5.78 -2.19
CA ILE A 312 -1.00 -4.43 -1.72
C ILE A 312 -1.99 -3.91 -0.66
N PHE A 313 -3.20 -4.46 -0.64
CA PHE A 313 -4.27 -4.07 0.27
C PHE A 313 -4.81 -5.29 1.02
N HIS A 314 -4.07 -5.70 2.06
CA HIS A 314 -4.38 -6.88 2.86
C HIS A 314 -4.85 -6.48 4.28
N PRO A 315 -5.88 -7.15 4.84
CA PRO A 315 -6.40 -6.84 6.15
C PRO A 315 -5.39 -7.10 7.28
N ILE A 316 -5.08 -6.06 8.05
CA ILE A 316 -4.22 -6.12 9.24
C ILE A 316 -5.07 -5.83 10.48
N VAL A 317 -5.02 -6.76 11.45
CA VAL A 317 -5.72 -6.67 12.74
C VAL A 317 -4.67 -6.62 13.84
N GLY A 318 -4.63 -5.54 14.62
CA GLY A 318 -3.58 -5.36 15.63
C GLY A 318 -2.20 -5.03 15.05
N ASP A 319 -1.29 -4.59 15.91
CA ASP A 319 0.09 -4.26 15.50
C ASP A 319 1.02 -5.47 15.48
N TYR A 320 0.64 -6.56 16.17
CA TYR A 320 1.48 -7.74 16.37
C TYR A 320 2.87 -7.43 16.97
N HIS A 321 2.96 -6.44 17.85
CA HIS A 321 4.14 -6.16 18.69
C HIS A 321 3.83 -6.35 20.17
N TRP A 322 4.81 -6.84 20.94
CA TRP A 322 4.76 -6.63 22.39
C TRP A 322 4.84 -5.13 22.65
N GLN A 323 4.02 -4.65 23.57
CA GLN A 323 4.03 -3.24 23.96
C GLN A 323 4.15 -3.14 25.48
N LEU A 324 4.94 -2.18 25.92
CA LEU A 324 5.05 -1.80 27.33
C LEU A 324 4.98 -0.28 27.41
N GLY A 325 4.18 0.22 28.34
CA GLY A 325 3.99 1.64 28.53
C GLY A 325 3.43 1.97 29.89
N ALA A 326 3.12 3.24 30.05
CA ALA A 326 2.43 3.75 31.22
C ALA A 326 1.34 4.75 30.81
N GLY A 327 0.36 4.93 31.68
CA GLY A 327 -0.70 5.88 31.51
C GLY A 327 -1.15 6.51 32.82
N ILE A 328 -2.04 7.48 32.69
CA ILE A 328 -2.71 8.20 33.77
C ILE A 328 -4.22 8.05 33.59
N SER A 329 -4.95 8.02 34.69
CA SER A 329 -6.41 8.05 34.74
C SER A 329 -6.81 9.04 35.82
N GLY A 330 -7.78 9.90 35.56
CA GLY A 330 -8.37 10.73 36.58
C GLY A 330 -9.77 11.16 36.21
N ALA A 331 -10.54 11.47 37.24
CA ALA A 331 -11.85 12.08 37.12
C ALA A 331 -12.02 13.14 38.19
N ALA A 332 -12.84 14.15 37.90
CA ALA A 332 -13.25 15.16 38.86
C ALA A 332 -14.71 15.54 38.63
N GLU A 333 -15.50 15.48 39.68
CA GLU A 333 -16.85 16.01 39.73
C GLU A 333 -16.79 17.53 39.73
N LEU A 334 -17.33 18.14 38.67
CA LEU A 334 -17.37 19.58 38.47
C LEU A 334 -18.64 20.20 39.08
N TYR A 335 -19.69 19.41 39.22
CA TYR A 335 -20.98 19.82 39.75
C TYR A 335 -21.72 18.61 40.32
N ASN A 336 -22.31 18.80 41.49
CA ASN A 336 -23.24 17.87 42.11
C ASN A 336 -24.31 18.63 42.88
N CYS A 337 -25.56 18.23 42.68
CA CYS A 337 -26.72 18.77 43.38
C CYS A 337 -27.47 17.62 44.05
N GLU A 338 -27.25 17.44 45.35
CA GLU A 338 -27.94 16.44 46.19
C GLU A 338 -27.94 15.03 45.58
N ASP A 339 -26.88 14.66 44.85
CA ASP A 339 -26.72 13.39 44.13
C ASP A 339 -27.78 13.11 43.04
N ASP A 340 -28.64 14.08 42.74
CA ASP A 340 -29.68 13.98 41.70
C ASP A 340 -29.11 14.24 40.30
N HIS A 341 -28.09 15.11 40.23
CA HIS A 341 -27.46 15.54 38.99
C HIS A 341 -25.97 15.78 39.19
N THR A 342 -25.15 15.04 38.44
CA THR A 342 -23.69 15.20 38.48
C THR A 342 -23.13 15.54 37.10
N ILE A 343 -22.06 16.34 37.09
CA ILE A 343 -21.24 16.59 35.90
C ILE A 343 -19.81 16.21 36.24
N THR A 344 -19.24 15.25 35.52
CA THR A 344 -17.91 14.71 35.77
C THR A 344 -17.02 14.94 34.55
N ALA A 345 -15.80 15.40 34.79
CA ALA A 345 -14.76 15.45 33.77
C ALA A 345 -13.81 14.27 33.94
N TYR A 346 -13.55 13.54 32.86
CA TYR A 346 -12.56 12.46 32.81
C TYR A 346 -11.34 12.87 32.00
N LEU A 347 -10.17 12.46 32.47
CA LEU A 347 -8.89 12.60 31.79
C LEU A 347 -8.18 11.25 31.81
N GLN A 348 -7.86 10.71 30.65
CA GLN A 348 -7.11 9.47 30.55
C GLN A 348 -6.10 9.55 29.42
N GLY A 349 -4.97 8.87 29.56
CA GLY A 349 -4.04 8.72 28.45
C GLY A 349 -2.90 7.78 28.77
N TYR A 350 -2.28 7.25 27.72
CA TYR A 350 -1.14 6.36 27.85
C TYR A 350 -0.17 6.53 26.69
N VAL A 351 1.08 6.11 26.93
CA VAL A 351 2.12 5.97 25.90
C VAL A 351 2.78 4.62 26.07
N THR A 352 2.87 3.86 24.98
CA THR A 352 3.56 2.57 24.88
C THR A 352 4.72 2.60 23.90
N HIS A 353 5.74 1.81 24.21
CA HIS A 353 6.81 1.44 23.31
C HIS A 353 6.47 0.12 22.61
N LEU A 354 6.59 0.04 21.27
CA LEU A 354 6.43 -1.23 20.55
C LEU A 354 7.80 -1.84 20.32
N PHE A 355 8.05 -2.97 20.98
CA PHE A 355 9.33 -3.66 20.92
C PHE A 355 9.65 -4.17 19.52
N GLU A 356 10.94 -4.27 19.21
CA GLU A 356 11.42 -4.75 17.92
C GLU A 356 10.81 -6.11 17.55
N ARG A 357 10.31 -6.24 16.32
CA ARG A 357 9.85 -7.52 15.77
C ARG A 357 10.20 -7.69 14.31
N GLU A 358 10.47 -8.92 13.90
CA GLU A 358 10.65 -9.28 12.49
C GLU A 358 9.30 -9.30 11.76
N GLN A 359 9.24 -8.64 10.61
CA GLN A 359 8.10 -8.60 9.71
C GLN A 359 8.57 -8.71 8.25
N VAL A 360 7.76 -9.33 7.39
CA VAL A 360 7.97 -9.31 5.94
C VAL A 360 7.46 -7.98 5.40
N ARG A 361 8.33 -7.29 4.67
CA ARG A 361 8.07 -5.99 4.06
C ARG A 361 8.52 -6.02 2.60
N THR A 362 7.80 -5.26 1.78
CA THR A 362 8.18 -4.99 0.41
C THR A 362 8.84 -3.64 0.32
N PHE A 363 9.90 -3.52 -0.49
CA PHE A 363 10.67 -2.30 -0.63
C PHE A 363 10.62 -1.82 -2.08
N ASP A 364 10.52 -0.51 -2.28
CA ASP A 364 10.86 0.12 -3.55
C ASP A 364 12.38 0.26 -3.63
N LEU A 365 12.87 0.64 -4.81
CA LEU A 365 14.26 0.95 -5.09
C LEU A 365 14.55 2.44 -4.95
N LYS A 366 15.83 2.75 -4.78
CA LYS A 366 16.40 4.09 -4.96
C LYS A 366 16.90 4.24 -6.40
N ASN A 367 16.84 5.46 -6.90
CA ASN A 367 17.53 5.88 -8.11
C ASN A 367 19.05 5.88 -7.91
N SER A 368 19.79 6.12 -9.00
CA SER A 368 21.26 6.20 -8.97
C SER A 368 21.79 7.31 -8.04
N ASP A 369 21.04 8.40 -7.87
CA ASP A 369 21.32 9.53 -6.98
C ASP A 369 20.83 9.30 -5.52
N SER A 370 20.44 8.07 -5.17
CA SER A 370 19.87 7.68 -3.88
C SER A 370 18.49 8.26 -3.57
N THR A 371 17.84 8.94 -4.51
CA THR A 371 16.45 9.40 -4.30
C THR A 371 15.47 8.23 -4.35
N PRO A 372 14.36 8.26 -3.59
CA PRO A 372 13.31 7.25 -3.69
C PRO A 372 12.78 7.12 -5.12
N SER A 373 12.56 5.89 -5.59
CA SER A 373 11.84 5.60 -6.83
C SER A 373 10.52 4.90 -6.50
N PRO A 374 9.43 5.65 -6.21
CA PRO A 374 8.13 5.06 -5.91
C PRO A 374 7.67 4.08 -6.99
N MET A 375 6.92 3.05 -6.58
CA MET A 375 6.34 2.03 -7.47
C MET A 375 7.36 1.18 -8.23
N SER A 376 8.67 1.36 -8.01
CA SER A 376 9.72 0.57 -8.67
C SER A 376 9.67 -0.92 -8.34
N ARG A 377 9.00 -1.32 -7.25
CA ARG A 377 8.63 -2.72 -6.99
C ARG A 377 7.93 -3.41 -8.15
N TYR A 378 7.23 -2.66 -9.01
CA TYR A 378 6.52 -3.22 -10.16
C TYR A 378 7.36 -3.29 -11.44
N MET A 379 8.61 -2.84 -11.42
CA MET A 379 9.50 -2.92 -12.58
C MET A 379 9.94 -4.36 -12.86
N LEU A 380 10.48 -4.57 -14.05
CA LEU A 380 11.05 -5.84 -14.49
C LEU A 380 12.57 -5.88 -14.35
N MET A 381 13.09 -7.05 -13.99
CA MET A 381 14.50 -7.38 -13.88
C MET A 381 14.86 -8.50 -14.86
N LYS A 382 16.07 -8.47 -15.40
CA LYS A 382 16.70 -9.56 -16.13
C LYS A 382 17.44 -10.48 -15.16
N GLU A 383 17.31 -11.80 -15.33
CA GLU A 383 18.19 -12.77 -14.69
C GLU A 383 19.42 -13.03 -15.56
N PHE A 384 20.59 -13.06 -14.93
CA PHE A 384 21.86 -13.43 -15.55
C PHE A 384 22.31 -14.82 -15.08
N LYS A 385 23.09 -15.52 -15.92
CA LYS A 385 23.52 -16.91 -15.65
C LYS A 385 24.33 -17.03 -14.35
N SER A 386 25.22 -16.08 -14.09
CA SER A 386 25.96 -15.96 -12.82
C SER A 386 26.58 -14.57 -12.69
N SER A 387 27.23 -14.28 -11.56
CA SER A 387 28.02 -13.05 -11.35
C SER A 387 29.24 -12.94 -12.26
N THR A 388 29.69 -14.05 -12.86
CA THR A 388 30.83 -14.11 -13.79
C THR A 388 30.39 -14.24 -15.24
N ASN A 389 29.25 -14.89 -15.49
CA ASN A 389 28.63 -15.02 -16.80
C ASN A 389 27.37 -14.15 -16.85
N LEU A 390 27.58 -12.90 -17.22
CA LEU A 390 26.53 -11.88 -17.29
C LEU A 390 25.66 -12.00 -18.55
N ALA A 391 25.58 -13.19 -19.15
CA ALA A 391 24.59 -13.52 -20.17
C ALA A 391 23.18 -13.48 -19.59
N TYR A 392 22.24 -12.85 -20.30
CA TYR A 392 20.82 -13.02 -20.01
C TYR A 392 20.42 -14.51 -20.01
N ASN A 393 19.62 -14.90 -19.01
CA ASN A 393 19.25 -16.27 -18.68
C ASN A 393 17.76 -16.60 -18.97
N ASP A 394 17.17 -15.91 -19.96
CA ASP A 394 15.83 -16.20 -20.49
C ASP A 394 14.70 -16.10 -19.46
N LYS A 395 14.92 -15.28 -18.43
CA LYS A 395 13.95 -15.07 -17.34
C LYS A 395 13.89 -13.61 -16.97
N LEU A 396 12.67 -13.08 -17.00
CA LEU A 396 12.32 -11.81 -16.41
C LEU A 396 11.61 -12.02 -15.08
N TRP A 397 11.95 -11.18 -14.10
CA TRP A 397 11.38 -11.21 -12.75
C TRP A 397 10.83 -9.84 -12.37
N SER A 398 9.89 -9.81 -11.43
CA SER A 398 9.41 -8.53 -10.89
C SER A 398 10.30 -8.11 -9.73
N VAL A 399 10.62 -6.81 -9.66
CA VAL A 399 11.42 -6.25 -8.56
C VAL A 399 10.82 -6.62 -7.21
N ILE A 400 9.49 -6.65 -7.06
CA ILE A 400 8.82 -6.94 -5.80
C ILE A 400 9.19 -8.30 -5.20
N ASP A 401 9.42 -9.30 -6.05
CA ASP A 401 9.71 -10.66 -5.60
C ASP A 401 11.14 -10.74 -5.07
N TRP A 402 12.05 -9.94 -5.63
CA TRP A 402 13.40 -9.77 -5.10
C TRP A 402 13.41 -8.83 -3.90
N SER A 403 12.69 -7.71 -3.92
CA SER A 403 12.77 -6.66 -2.89
C SER A 403 11.96 -6.99 -1.64
N THR A 404 11.07 -7.98 -1.67
CA THR A 404 10.34 -8.43 -0.46
C THR A 404 11.28 -9.17 0.48
N ARG A 405 11.48 -8.61 1.67
CA ARG A 405 12.48 -9.04 2.66
C ARG A 405 11.87 -9.11 4.05
N LYS A 406 12.45 -9.96 4.91
CA LYS A 406 12.25 -9.86 6.35
C LYS A 406 13.00 -8.65 6.88
N ALA A 407 12.36 -7.88 7.75
CA ALA A 407 12.92 -6.68 8.32
C ALA A 407 12.51 -6.52 9.78
N LYS A 408 13.41 -5.97 10.59
CA LYS A 408 13.12 -5.69 12.01
C LYS A 408 12.52 -4.31 12.16
N ILE A 409 11.28 -4.27 12.65
CA ILE A 409 10.47 -3.06 12.81
C ILE A 409 10.38 -2.70 14.30
N LYS A 410 10.54 -1.42 14.62
CA LYS A 410 10.37 -0.85 15.96
C LYS A 410 9.59 0.46 15.87
N VAL A 411 8.75 0.75 16.86
CA VAL A 411 8.08 2.05 17.02
C VAL A 411 8.38 2.56 18.42
N ASP A 412 8.97 3.75 18.51
CA ASP A 412 9.47 4.27 19.79
C ASP A 412 8.35 4.65 20.75
N ALA A 413 7.32 5.31 20.22
CA ALA A 413 6.15 5.74 20.96
C ALA A 413 4.87 5.59 20.13
N LYS A 414 3.81 5.14 20.80
CA LYS A 414 2.41 5.12 20.36
C LYS A 414 1.56 5.46 21.58
N GLY A 415 0.50 6.22 21.43
CA GLY A 415 -0.30 6.59 22.59
C GLY A 415 -1.61 7.26 22.24
N GLU A 416 -2.45 7.35 23.26
CA GLU A 416 -3.78 7.94 23.21
C GLU A 416 -3.95 8.87 24.41
N GLY A 417 -4.65 9.97 24.20
CA GLY A 417 -5.08 10.88 25.26
C GLY A 417 -6.53 11.25 25.03
N LEU A 418 -7.29 11.35 26.10
CA LEU A 418 -8.72 11.57 26.06
C LEU A 418 -9.14 12.53 27.17
N ILE A 419 -10.06 13.43 26.82
CA ILE A 419 -10.82 14.24 27.76
C ILE A 419 -12.31 14.07 27.46
N GLU A 420 -13.12 13.97 28.50
CA GLU A 420 -14.56 13.77 28.40
C GLU A 420 -15.29 14.56 29.48
N ILE A 421 -16.50 14.99 29.15
CA ILE A 421 -17.47 15.52 30.10
C ILE A 421 -18.70 14.64 30.03
N GLU A 422 -19.12 14.15 31.20
CA GLU A 422 -20.31 13.35 31.42
C GLU A 422 -21.30 14.13 32.27
N TYR A 423 -22.58 14.05 31.92
CA TYR A 423 -23.69 14.39 32.78
C TYR A 423 -24.41 13.10 33.18
N LYS A 424 -24.69 12.92 34.47
CA LYS A 424 -25.46 11.79 35.01
C LYS A 424 -26.62 12.30 35.87
N ASN A 425 -27.73 11.57 35.86
CA ASN A 425 -28.84 11.80 36.79
C ASN A 425 -29.06 10.61 37.74
N SER A 426 -29.86 10.83 38.79
CA SER A 426 -30.22 9.80 39.78
C SER A 426 -31.04 8.64 39.22
N CYS A 427 -31.63 8.78 38.02
CA CYS A 427 -32.33 7.69 37.34
C CYS A 427 -31.38 6.76 36.55
N GLY A 428 -30.07 6.97 36.65
CA GLY A 428 -29.05 6.15 35.98
C GLY A 428 -28.79 6.52 34.52
N LEU A 429 -29.51 7.51 33.95
CA LEU A 429 -29.27 8.02 32.60
C LEU A 429 -28.02 8.91 32.61
N SER A 430 -27.10 8.63 31.70
CA SER A 430 -25.89 9.43 31.51
C SER A 430 -25.72 9.83 30.04
N LEU A 431 -25.18 11.02 29.81
CA LEU A 431 -24.87 11.59 28.51
C LEU A 431 -23.46 12.14 28.55
N GLY A 432 -22.64 11.84 27.55
CA GLY A 432 -21.30 12.41 27.50
C GLY A 432 -20.83 12.74 26.11
N VAL A 433 -19.84 13.62 26.10
CA VAL A 433 -19.16 14.10 24.90
C VAL A 433 -17.68 14.23 25.24
N GLY A 434 -16.82 13.88 24.29
CA GLY A 434 -15.39 13.95 24.52
C GLY A 434 -14.57 14.05 23.24
N TYR A 435 -13.28 14.16 23.49
CA TYR A 435 -12.25 14.31 22.48
C TYR A 435 -11.08 13.38 22.80
N GLU A 436 -10.62 12.66 21.78
CA GLU A 436 -9.49 11.75 21.87
C GLU A 436 -8.43 12.16 20.82
N ILE A 437 -7.17 12.17 21.23
CA ILE A 437 -6.01 12.30 20.36
C ILE A 437 -5.25 10.98 20.34
N TYR A 438 -4.93 10.48 19.15
CA TYR A 438 -4.04 9.34 18.96
C TYR A 438 -2.78 9.79 18.22
N GLY A 439 -1.64 9.23 18.59
CA GLY A 439 -0.38 9.49 17.92
C GLY A 439 0.52 8.28 17.87
N ARG A 440 1.29 8.17 16.80
CA ARG A 440 2.42 7.23 16.73
C ARG A 440 3.64 7.86 16.08
N SER A 441 4.81 7.45 16.57
CA SER A 441 6.09 7.73 15.95
C SER A 441 6.29 6.94 14.66
N LYS A 442 7.25 7.38 13.84
CA LYS A 442 7.64 6.72 12.60
C LYS A 442 8.26 5.35 12.90
N GLU A 443 7.98 4.37 12.04
CA GLU A 443 8.65 3.07 12.11
C GLU A 443 10.15 3.20 11.81
N LYS A 444 10.95 2.51 12.62
CA LYS A 444 12.39 2.33 12.37
C LYS A 444 12.62 0.92 11.85
N ILE A 445 13.35 0.81 10.75
CA ILE A 445 13.76 -0.46 10.16
C ILE A 445 15.27 -0.60 10.32
N CYS A 446 15.71 -1.54 11.16
CA CYS A 446 17.11 -1.64 11.57
C CYS A 446 17.94 -2.63 10.74
N LYS A 447 17.30 -3.66 10.17
CA LYS A 447 17.96 -4.73 9.43
C LYS A 447 17.03 -5.31 8.38
N THR A 448 17.53 -5.51 7.17
CA THR A 448 16.89 -6.29 6.12
C THR A 448 17.63 -7.61 5.95
N CYS A 449 16.90 -8.72 5.84
CA CYS A 449 17.45 -10.06 5.61
C CYS A 449 17.57 -10.32 4.09
N MET A 450 17.77 -11.57 3.68
CA MET A 450 17.72 -12.00 2.27
C MET A 450 16.27 -12.00 1.71
N PRO A 451 16.06 -12.17 0.37
CA PRO A 451 14.71 -12.23 -0.19
C PRO A 451 13.85 -13.31 0.47
N CYS A 452 12.57 -13.00 0.70
CA CYS A 452 11.61 -13.98 1.25
C CYS A 452 11.26 -15.06 0.22
N TYR A 453 11.23 -14.71 -1.06
CA TYR A 453 10.97 -15.68 -2.11
C TYR A 453 12.25 -16.47 -2.39
N ASN A 454 12.30 -17.72 -1.95
CA ASN A 454 13.50 -18.57 -2.02
C ASN A 454 14.11 -18.66 -3.42
N THR A 455 13.29 -18.60 -4.48
CA THR A 455 13.75 -18.60 -5.86
C THR A 455 14.69 -17.44 -6.18
N MET A 456 14.58 -16.30 -5.48
CA MET A 456 15.41 -15.11 -5.69
C MET A 456 16.77 -15.17 -5.00
N ILE A 457 16.98 -16.10 -4.08
CA ILE A 457 18.24 -16.23 -3.35
C ILE A 457 19.35 -16.64 -4.32
N GLY A 458 20.45 -15.89 -4.35
CA GLY A 458 21.61 -16.17 -5.20
C GLY A 458 21.43 -15.81 -6.68
N LYS A 459 20.28 -15.25 -7.08
CA LYS A 459 20.09 -14.75 -8.44
C LYS A 459 20.94 -13.51 -8.69
N THR A 460 21.53 -13.45 -9.88
CA THR A 460 22.20 -12.25 -10.39
C THR A 460 21.19 -11.49 -11.24
N LEU A 461 20.78 -10.30 -10.80
CA LEU A 461 19.65 -9.56 -11.36
C LEU A 461 20.08 -8.13 -11.74
N GLY A 462 19.45 -7.55 -12.75
CA GLY A 462 19.62 -6.15 -13.14
C GLY A 462 18.34 -5.58 -13.76
N LEU A 463 18.15 -4.26 -13.67
CA LEU A 463 16.91 -3.63 -14.17
C LEU A 463 16.82 -3.73 -15.69
N LYS A 464 15.68 -4.24 -16.18
CA LYS A 464 15.42 -4.36 -17.63
C LYS A 464 15.21 -3.00 -18.27
N GLY A 465 14.35 -2.17 -17.66
CA GLY A 465 13.89 -0.95 -18.31
C GLY A 465 13.10 -1.22 -19.60
N THR A 466 13.29 -0.38 -20.61
CA THR A 466 12.81 -0.58 -21.99
C THR A 466 13.83 -1.27 -22.89
N ALA A 467 14.97 -1.74 -22.34
CA ALA A 467 15.90 -2.53 -23.13
C ALA A 467 15.25 -3.88 -23.53
N PRO A 468 15.44 -4.35 -24.76
CA PRO A 468 15.00 -5.67 -25.18
C PRO A 468 15.79 -6.77 -24.45
N VAL A 469 15.24 -7.98 -24.42
CA VAL A 469 15.96 -9.18 -23.92
C VAL A 469 16.78 -9.86 -25.02
N TYR A 470 16.40 -9.63 -26.27
CA TYR A 470 17.01 -10.21 -27.46
C TYR A 470 16.97 -9.21 -28.62
N ALA A 471 17.94 -9.32 -29.53
CA ALA A 471 17.99 -8.47 -30.72
C ALA A 471 18.55 -9.21 -31.94
N GLN A 472 18.24 -8.69 -33.12
CA GLN A 472 18.86 -9.11 -34.38
C GLN A 472 20.15 -8.32 -34.60
N ALA A 473 21.19 -9.05 -35.00
CA ALA A 473 22.44 -8.48 -35.48
C ALA A 473 22.38 -8.28 -37.00
N TYR A 474 22.91 -7.16 -37.49
CA TYR A 474 23.09 -6.91 -38.92
C TYR A 474 24.58 -6.70 -39.23
N LEU A 475 25.01 -7.18 -40.40
CA LEU A 475 26.35 -6.96 -40.93
C LEU A 475 26.32 -5.90 -42.03
N ALA A 476 27.20 -4.91 -41.94
CA ALA A 476 27.44 -3.97 -43.02
C ALA A 476 28.22 -4.68 -44.14
N THR A 477 27.74 -4.61 -45.38
CA THR A 477 28.50 -5.15 -46.53
C THR A 477 29.44 -4.08 -47.13
N PRO A 478 30.60 -4.45 -47.69
CA PRO A 478 31.61 -3.50 -48.18
C PRO A 478 31.27 -2.70 -49.44
N LEU A 479 30.03 -2.77 -49.95
CA LEU A 479 29.66 -2.04 -51.17
C LEU A 479 29.47 -0.55 -50.85
N ASN A 480 29.80 0.33 -51.81
CA ASN A 480 29.72 1.81 -51.71
C ASN A 480 28.32 2.37 -51.40
N VAL A 481 27.36 1.50 -51.09
CA VAL A 481 26.08 1.78 -50.46
C VAL A 481 26.01 0.81 -49.28
N PRO A 482 25.83 1.26 -48.02
CA PRO A 482 25.68 0.36 -46.87
C PRO A 482 24.41 -0.47 -47.06
N VAL A 483 24.54 -1.59 -47.75
CA VAL A 483 23.49 -2.60 -47.85
C VAL A 483 23.71 -3.52 -46.67
N TRP A 484 22.85 -3.41 -45.68
CA TRP A 484 22.74 -4.39 -44.61
C TRP A 484 22.10 -5.64 -45.22
N ALA A 485 22.93 -6.57 -45.67
CA ALA A 485 22.47 -7.78 -46.32
C ALA A 485 22.31 -8.91 -45.29
N LEU A 486 21.32 -9.77 -45.53
CA LEU A 486 21.24 -11.08 -44.91
C LEU A 486 22.54 -11.85 -45.21
N ILE A 487 23.12 -12.49 -44.19
CA ILE A 487 24.35 -13.27 -44.36
C ILE A 487 24.08 -14.39 -45.38
N PRO A 488 24.75 -14.40 -46.54
CA PRO A 488 24.48 -15.41 -47.57
C PRO A 488 24.87 -16.80 -47.08
N GLY A 489 23.94 -17.77 -47.17
CA GLY A 489 24.26 -19.21 -47.07
C GLY A 489 23.61 -20.03 -45.95
N THR A 490 22.89 -19.43 -45.00
CA THR A 490 22.32 -20.19 -43.85
C THR A 490 20.81 -20.40 -43.88
N GLY A 491 20.09 -19.77 -44.83
CA GLY A 491 18.62 -19.85 -44.90
C GLY A 491 17.89 -19.32 -43.66
N ASN A 492 18.62 -18.78 -42.67
CA ASN A 492 18.07 -18.28 -41.42
C ASN A 492 18.43 -16.78 -41.28
N PRO A 493 17.45 -15.87 -41.34
CA PRO A 493 17.68 -14.46 -41.67
C PRO A 493 18.27 -13.60 -40.54
N ALA A 494 18.45 -14.11 -39.32
CA ALA A 494 19.03 -13.35 -38.21
C ALA A 494 19.63 -14.27 -37.15
N TYR A 495 20.82 -13.94 -36.65
CA TYR A 495 21.38 -14.60 -35.47
C TYR A 495 20.82 -13.94 -34.21
N PRO A 496 20.03 -14.65 -33.39
CA PRO A 496 19.50 -14.08 -32.16
C PRO A 496 20.64 -13.84 -31.17
N TYR A 497 20.74 -12.61 -30.67
CA TYR A 497 21.65 -12.26 -29.61
C TYR A 497 20.88 -11.97 -28.32
N ASN A 498 21.29 -12.58 -27.20
CA ASN A 498 20.71 -12.29 -25.91
C ASN A 498 21.33 -11.01 -25.32
N VAL A 499 20.50 -9.97 -25.24
CA VAL A 499 20.90 -8.63 -24.80
C VAL A 499 20.97 -8.62 -23.29
N SER A 500 22.18 -8.46 -22.78
CA SER A 500 22.51 -8.44 -21.36
C SER A 500 22.50 -7.03 -20.78
N ALA A 501 22.44 -5.99 -21.61
CA ALA A 501 22.36 -4.61 -21.13
C ALA A 501 21.15 -4.34 -20.20
N THR A 502 21.38 -3.50 -19.21
CA THR A 502 20.42 -3.05 -18.19
C THR A 502 20.16 -1.56 -18.30
N GLN A 503 19.15 -1.07 -17.57
CA GLN A 503 18.88 0.37 -17.41
C GLN A 503 18.74 0.68 -15.92
N SER A 504 19.87 0.86 -15.22
CA SER A 504 19.88 1.03 -13.76
C SER A 504 19.23 2.31 -13.24
N ASN A 505 19.06 3.31 -14.10
CA ASN A 505 18.34 4.55 -13.82
C ASN A 505 16.91 4.55 -14.36
N ALA A 506 16.39 3.42 -14.86
CA ALA A 506 14.98 3.31 -15.17
C ALA A 506 14.13 3.47 -13.90
N THR A 507 12.93 4.01 -14.04
CA THR A 507 11.96 4.14 -12.95
C THR A 507 10.67 3.43 -13.34
N ALA A 508 9.71 3.33 -12.41
CA ALA A 508 8.38 2.82 -12.73
C ALA A 508 7.64 3.67 -13.78
N TYR A 509 8.03 4.93 -13.94
CA TYR A 509 7.34 5.93 -14.75
C TYR A 509 8.04 6.27 -16.06
N LYS A 510 9.36 6.07 -16.14
CA LYS A 510 10.20 6.51 -17.25
C LYS A 510 11.25 5.47 -17.56
N GLU A 511 11.53 5.31 -18.85
CA GLU A 511 12.68 4.55 -19.32
C GLU A 511 14.02 5.13 -18.84
N GLY A 512 14.98 4.23 -18.62
CA GLY A 512 16.34 4.61 -18.26
C GLY A 512 17.24 4.68 -19.49
N THR A 513 18.44 5.20 -19.29
CA THR A 513 19.52 5.06 -20.26
C THR A 513 20.14 3.68 -20.11
N VAL A 514 20.63 3.12 -21.22
CA VAL A 514 21.31 1.83 -21.17
C VAL A 514 22.65 1.96 -20.42
N ASP A 515 22.91 1.04 -19.51
CA ASP A 515 24.14 1.02 -18.71
C ASP A 515 25.36 0.69 -19.57
N SER A 516 26.46 1.42 -19.35
CA SER A 516 27.74 1.23 -20.06
C SER A 516 27.59 1.21 -21.59
N ALA A 517 26.72 2.08 -22.11
CA ALA A 517 26.48 2.21 -23.52
C ALA A 517 27.76 2.46 -24.32
N VAL A 518 28.12 1.53 -25.20
CA VAL A 518 29.13 1.78 -26.24
C VAL A 518 28.40 1.91 -27.56
N ALA A 519 28.57 3.07 -28.19
CA ALA A 519 28.19 3.25 -29.58
C ALA A 519 29.02 2.28 -30.40
N ILE A 520 28.37 1.39 -31.14
CA ILE A 520 29.06 0.58 -32.14
C ILE A 520 29.50 1.58 -33.20
N SER A 521 30.81 1.80 -33.32
CA SER A 521 31.37 2.80 -34.24
C SER A 521 30.81 2.59 -35.64
N VAL A 522 30.38 3.69 -36.24
CA VAL A 522 30.09 3.77 -37.67
C VAL A 522 31.44 3.82 -38.38
N PRO A 523 31.71 2.99 -39.39
CA PRO A 523 32.98 3.06 -40.09
C PRO A 523 33.04 4.41 -40.83
N ASN A 524 34.22 5.02 -40.80
CA ASN A 524 34.52 6.20 -41.59
C ASN A 524 34.31 5.86 -43.08
N PRO A 525 33.33 6.48 -43.78
CA PRO A 525 33.05 6.18 -45.18
C PRO A 525 34.18 6.58 -46.14
N VAL A 526 35.26 7.19 -45.64
CA VAL A 526 36.34 7.77 -46.47
C VAL A 526 37.61 6.91 -46.48
N THR A 527 37.83 6.01 -45.52
CA THR A 527 39.13 5.29 -45.41
C THR A 527 39.18 3.87 -45.96
N GLY A 528 38.05 3.29 -46.40
CA GLY A 528 38.03 1.98 -47.08
C GLY A 528 38.54 0.81 -46.23
N THR A 529 38.69 0.99 -44.91
CA THR A 529 39.11 -0.05 -44.00
C THR A 529 37.92 -0.96 -43.69
N LEU A 530 38.02 -2.22 -44.11
CA LEU A 530 37.09 -3.30 -43.77
C LEU A 530 37.03 -3.43 -42.25
N LEU A 531 35.94 -2.97 -41.62
CA LEU A 531 35.65 -3.32 -40.24
C LEU A 531 34.36 -4.13 -40.22
N ASN A 532 34.46 -5.33 -39.63
CA ASN A 532 33.37 -6.27 -39.37
C ASN A 532 32.42 -5.73 -38.29
N GLU A 533 31.99 -4.48 -38.40
CA GLU A 533 31.18 -3.81 -37.40
C GLU A 533 29.72 -4.25 -37.52
N ALA A 534 29.19 -4.74 -36.41
CA ALA A 534 27.84 -5.27 -36.32
C ALA A 534 26.93 -4.29 -35.59
N ALA A 535 25.83 -3.86 -36.21
CA ALA A 535 24.83 -3.05 -35.54
C ALA A 535 23.66 -3.92 -35.06
N TYR A 536 23.14 -3.60 -33.88
CA TYR A 536 21.93 -4.19 -33.33
C TYR A 536 20.86 -3.13 -33.26
N VAL A 537 19.63 -3.54 -33.60
CA VAL A 537 18.49 -2.64 -33.62
C VAL A 537 17.49 -3.11 -32.58
N THR A 538 16.98 -2.17 -31.78
CA THR A 538 15.92 -2.48 -30.83
C THR A 538 14.66 -2.95 -31.58
N PRO A 539 14.09 -4.12 -31.24
CA PRO A 539 12.91 -4.64 -31.90
C PRO A 539 11.66 -3.79 -31.66
N LEU A 540 11.67 -2.93 -30.62
CA LEU A 540 10.59 -1.97 -30.36
C LEU A 540 10.46 -0.93 -31.47
N THR A 541 11.60 -0.43 -31.96
CA THR A 541 11.63 0.65 -32.95
C THR A 541 11.65 0.08 -34.37
N PHE A 542 12.23 -1.12 -34.57
CA PHE A 542 12.32 -1.79 -35.88
C PHE A 542 11.90 -3.26 -35.78
N PRO A 543 10.60 -3.54 -35.69
CA PRO A 543 10.10 -4.91 -35.64
C PRO A 543 10.27 -5.60 -37.00
N GLY A 544 11.29 -6.46 -37.13
CA GLY A 544 11.42 -7.41 -38.24
C GLY A 544 11.62 -6.76 -39.62
N LEU A 545 12.66 -5.95 -39.79
CA LEU A 545 13.06 -5.42 -41.09
C LEU A 545 13.34 -6.56 -42.08
N THR A 546 12.42 -6.79 -43.02
CA THR A 546 12.64 -7.63 -44.20
C THR A 546 12.98 -6.73 -45.39
N GLY A 547 14.28 -6.60 -45.68
CA GLY A 547 14.80 -5.73 -46.75
C GLY A 547 15.07 -4.31 -46.26
N ILE A 548 16.35 -4.01 -46.01
CA ILE A 548 16.80 -2.72 -45.49
C ILE A 548 17.03 -1.76 -46.67
N THR A 549 16.31 -0.65 -46.70
CA THR A 549 16.46 0.44 -47.67
C THR A 549 17.50 1.47 -47.19
N ALA A 550 17.99 2.35 -48.06
CA ALA A 550 18.94 3.39 -47.67
C ALA A 550 18.43 4.30 -46.52
N THR A 551 17.12 4.57 -46.47
CA THR A 551 16.47 5.37 -45.41
C THR A 551 16.53 4.70 -44.03
N ASP A 552 16.57 3.37 -43.99
CA ASP A 552 16.68 2.61 -42.75
C ASP A 552 18.07 2.77 -42.10
N THR A 553 19.09 3.15 -42.87
CA THR A 553 20.46 3.34 -42.38
C THR A 553 20.57 4.49 -41.38
N ALA A 554 19.92 5.63 -41.64
CA ALA A 554 19.90 6.78 -40.72
C ALA A 554 19.14 6.44 -39.42
N ASN A 555 18.09 5.63 -39.55
CA ASN A 555 17.24 5.18 -38.47
C ASN A 555 17.91 4.11 -37.58
N ILE A 556 18.69 3.20 -38.19
CA ILE A 556 19.52 2.20 -37.49
C ILE A 556 20.57 2.91 -36.64
N ASN A 557 21.21 3.97 -37.15
CA ASN A 557 22.20 4.75 -36.40
C ASN A 557 21.63 5.45 -35.16
N LEU A 558 20.34 5.82 -35.18
CA LEU A 558 19.65 6.43 -34.03
C LEU A 558 19.12 5.40 -33.03
N SER A 559 19.06 4.12 -33.42
CA SER A 559 18.33 3.06 -32.72
C SER A 559 19.21 1.88 -32.34
N GLN A 560 20.50 2.18 -32.16
CA GLN A 560 21.53 1.21 -31.82
C GLN A 560 21.38 0.75 -30.38
N LEU A 561 21.41 -0.56 -30.21
CA LEU A 561 21.55 -1.19 -28.89
C LEU A 561 22.95 -0.93 -28.33
N GLN A 562 22.97 -0.66 -27.04
CA GLN A 562 24.11 -0.15 -26.29
C GLN A 562 24.61 -1.25 -25.34
N GLU A 563 25.58 -2.06 -25.75
CA GLU A 563 26.33 -2.94 -24.82
C GLU A 563 27.79 -2.47 -24.75
N SER A 564 28.46 -2.68 -23.62
CA SER A 564 29.87 -2.28 -23.49
C SER A 564 30.82 -3.16 -24.32
N SER A 565 31.88 -2.56 -24.85
CA SER A 565 33.01 -3.28 -25.44
C SER A 565 34.31 -2.82 -24.80
N SER A 566 35.19 -3.77 -24.43
CA SER A 566 36.56 -3.49 -23.98
C SER A 566 37.58 -3.53 -25.12
N THR A 567 37.18 -4.03 -26.30
CA THR A 567 38.00 -4.13 -27.50
C THR A 567 37.38 -3.34 -28.66
N PRO A 568 38.18 -2.64 -29.49
CA PRO A 568 37.66 -1.75 -30.52
C PRO A 568 36.93 -2.47 -31.67
N VAL A 569 36.97 -3.80 -31.76
CA VAL A 569 36.32 -4.55 -32.85
C VAL A 569 35.49 -5.70 -32.30
N THR A 570 34.19 -5.49 -32.17
CA THR A 570 33.22 -6.58 -32.04
C THR A 570 33.20 -7.34 -33.35
N ALA A 571 33.40 -8.67 -33.34
CA ALA A 571 33.41 -9.48 -34.55
C ALA A 571 32.25 -10.47 -34.56
N ILE A 572 31.44 -10.44 -35.62
CA ILE A 572 30.51 -11.53 -35.94
C ILE A 572 31.25 -12.53 -36.82
N THR A 573 31.28 -13.78 -36.39
CA THR A 573 31.81 -14.88 -37.19
C THR A 573 30.87 -15.13 -38.36
N PRO A 574 31.27 -14.93 -39.63
CA PRO A 574 30.35 -15.02 -40.77
C PRO A 574 29.70 -16.40 -40.93
N VAL A 575 30.39 -17.46 -40.49
CA VAL A 575 29.96 -18.86 -40.65
C VAL A 575 28.98 -19.30 -39.56
N THR A 576 29.22 -18.91 -38.32
CA THR A 576 28.44 -19.37 -37.16
C THR A 576 27.48 -18.31 -36.64
N GLY A 577 27.63 -17.05 -37.08
CA GLY A 577 26.97 -15.89 -36.49
C GLY A 577 27.39 -15.59 -35.06
N ALA A 578 28.39 -16.31 -34.53
CA ALA A 578 28.84 -16.11 -33.16
C ALA A 578 29.48 -14.74 -33.01
N ILE A 579 29.00 -13.99 -32.02
CA ILE A 579 29.48 -12.66 -31.71
C ILE A 579 30.58 -12.77 -30.67
N THR A 580 31.74 -12.20 -30.98
CA THR A 580 32.94 -12.22 -30.14
C THR A 580 33.42 -10.78 -29.87
N GLY A 581 34.14 -10.58 -28.76
CA GLY A 581 34.65 -9.25 -28.37
C GLY A 581 33.65 -8.36 -27.63
N ILE A 582 32.42 -8.81 -27.36
CA ILE A 582 31.49 -8.08 -26.48
C ILE A 582 31.85 -8.31 -25.01
N THR A 583 31.94 -7.23 -24.24
CA THR A 583 32.06 -7.30 -22.78
C THR A 583 30.71 -7.00 -22.16
N ARG A 584 30.06 -8.01 -21.58
CA ARG A 584 28.79 -7.80 -20.87
C ARG A 584 29.08 -7.13 -19.53
N ASN A 585 28.63 -5.88 -19.35
CA ASN A 585 28.79 -5.14 -18.11
C ASN A 585 27.45 -4.52 -17.64
N PRO A 586 26.39 -5.33 -17.41
CA PRO A 586 25.18 -4.84 -16.79
C PRO A 586 25.44 -4.29 -15.39
N THR A 587 24.69 -3.26 -15.02
CA THR A 587 24.62 -2.81 -13.63
C THR A 587 23.70 -3.75 -12.85
N LEU A 588 24.30 -4.50 -11.92
CA LEU A 588 23.59 -5.45 -11.10
C LEU A 588 22.85 -4.78 -9.94
N LEU A 589 21.71 -5.35 -9.57
CA LEU A 589 20.96 -4.96 -8.38
C LEU A 589 21.63 -5.51 -7.13
N THR A 590 21.74 -4.63 -6.14
CA THR A 590 22.39 -4.86 -4.85
C THR A 590 21.53 -4.30 -3.73
N ASP A 591 21.70 -4.80 -2.50
CA ASP A 591 20.82 -4.46 -1.37
C ASP A 591 20.84 -2.96 -0.98
N ASP A 592 21.89 -2.21 -1.32
CA ASP A 592 21.97 -0.75 -1.11
C ASP A 592 20.93 0.02 -1.94
N LYS A 593 20.44 -0.58 -3.03
CA LYS A 593 19.38 -0.03 -3.87
C LYS A 593 18.00 -0.09 -3.21
N LEU A 594 17.81 -0.78 -2.08
CA LEU A 594 16.52 -0.80 -1.40
C LEU A 594 16.23 0.54 -0.71
N ASP A 595 15.06 1.11 -0.98
CA ASP A 595 14.51 2.24 -0.25
C ASP A 595 13.78 1.76 1.01
N ILE A 596 14.48 1.80 2.13
CA ILE A 596 13.95 1.43 3.44
C ILE A 596 12.74 2.30 3.81
N SER A 597 12.69 3.55 3.35
CA SER A 597 11.64 4.49 3.72
C SER A 597 10.29 4.19 3.07
N SER A 598 10.27 3.48 1.93
CA SER A 598 9.03 3.07 1.25
C SER A 598 8.24 2.03 2.05
N ALA A 599 8.94 1.23 2.86
CA ALA A 599 8.38 0.14 3.66
C ALA A 599 8.05 0.50 5.12
N ALA A 600 8.53 1.66 5.58
CA ALA A 600 8.30 2.17 6.92
C ALA A 600 7.04 3.05 6.96
N LEU A 601 6.11 2.77 7.87
CA LEU A 601 5.01 3.71 8.14
C LEU A 601 5.54 5.02 8.75
N ASN A 602 5.01 6.14 8.28
CA ASN A 602 5.33 7.44 8.86
C ASN A 602 4.62 7.63 10.21
N SER A 603 5.10 8.61 10.99
CA SER A 603 4.34 9.13 12.11
C SER A 603 3.06 9.80 11.63
N TYR A 604 2.01 9.73 12.42
CA TYR A 604 0.79 10.50 12.20
C TYR A 604 0.05 10.70 13.51
N THR A 605 -0.84 11.69 13.50
CA THR A 605 -1.75 11.98 14.60
C THR A 605 -3.18 12.02 14.09
N THR A 606 -4.11 11.48 14.86
CA THR A 606 -5.54 11.56 14.58
C THR A 606 -6.27 12.17 15.77
N ASN A 607 -7.40 12.79 15.47
CA ASN A 607 -8.25 13.48 16.42
C ASN A 607 -9.63 12.87 16.27
N LYS A 608 -10.26 12.50 17.36
CA LYS A 608 -11.58 11.90 17.36
C LYS A 608 -12.48 12.68 18.29
N VAL A 609 -13.69 12.94 17.81
CA VAL A 609 -14.79 13.44 18.62
C VAL A 609 -15.79 12.31 18.79
N PHE A 610 -16.39 12.21 19.97
CA PHE A 610 -17.37 11.18 20.27
C PHE A 610 -18.44 11.70 21.21
N GLY A 611 -19.59 11.02 21.19
CA GLY A 611 -20.65 11.21 22.16
C GLY A 611 -21.48 9.95 22.31
N TYR A 612 -22.11 9.80 23.48
CA TYR A 612 -22.84 8.58 23.83
C TYR A 612 -24.03 8.88 24.76
N VAL A 613 -24.86 7.85 24.94
CA VAL A 613 -25.93 7.78 25.95
C VAL A 613 -25.88 6.42 26.64
N ASP A 614 -25.98 6.46 27.97
CA ASP A 614 -25.84 5.29 28.81
C ASP A 614 -26.98 5.23 29.84
N TYR A 615 -27.28 4.03 30.28
CA TYR A 615 -28.24 3.78 31.35
C TYR A 615 -27.72 2.69 32.27
N ALA A 616 -27.54 3.02 33.56
CA ALA A 616 -27.19 2.08 34.62
C ALA A 616 -28.38 1.85 35.55
N TRP A 617 -28.60 0.61 35.98
CA TRP A 617 -29.62 0.31 36.99
C TRP A 617 -28.99 0.39 38.38
N ASP A 618 -28.98 1.59 38.96
CA ASP A 618 -28.32 1.88 40.24
C ASP A 618 -29.10 1.35 41.47
N ASP A 619 -30.36 0.96 41.31
CA ASP A 619 -31.23 0.45 42.39
C ASP A 619 -30.92 -1.00 42.84
N CYS A 620 -29.97 -1.68 42.18
CA CYS A 620 -29.60 -3.07 42.48
C CYS A 620 -28.33 -3.11 43.32
N CYS A 621 -28.45 -3.46 44.61
CA CYS A 621 -27.35 -3.36 45.58
C CYS A 621 -26.13 -4.25 45.26
N ASP A 622 -26.32 -5.38 44.57
CA ASP A 622 -25.23 -6.36 44.35
C ASP A 622 -24.73 -6.40 42.90
N TRP A 623 -25.60 -6.12 41.94
CA TRP A 623 -25.29 -6.23 40.51
C TRP A 623 -25.84 -5.02 39.80
N LYS A 624 -24.97 -4.22 39.18
CA LYS A 624 -25.34 -2.99 38.47
C LYS A 624 -25.22 -3.25 36.97
N PRO A 625 -26.27 -3.75 36.30
CA PRO A 625 -26.25 -3.83 34.85
C PRO A 625 -26.18 -2.41 34.27
N ALA A 626 -25.63 -2.29 33.08
CA ALA A 626 -25.61 -1.06 32.31
C ALA A 626 -25.73 -1.36 30.82
N VAL A 627 -26.32 -0.44 30.08
CA VAL A 627 -26.33 -0.44 28.61
C VAL A 627 -25.88 0.92 28.12
N TYR A 628 -25.14 0.93 27.02
CA TYR A 628 -24.61 2.17 26.45
C TYR A 628 -24.51 2.10 24.93
N GLY A 629 -24.49 3.27 24.29
CA GLY A 629 -24.24 3.38 22.87
C GLY A 629 -23.84 4.78 22.44
N GLY A 630 -23.06 4.88 21.37
CA GLY A 630 -22.50 6.15 20.93
C GLY A 630 -22.04 6.17 19.47
N ILE A 631 -21.58 7.35 19.06
CA ILE A 631 -21.07 7.66 17.73
C ILE A 631 -19.75 8.44 17.82
N GLU A 632 -18.80 8.13 16.93
CA GLU A 632 -17.46 8.74 16.88
C GLU A 632 -17.10 9.08 15.45
N ALA A 633 -16.32 10.15 15.30
CA ALA A 633 -15.71 10.53 14.04
C ALA A 633 -14.24 10.88 14.27
N GLU A 634 -13.36 10.24 13.51
CA GLU A 634 -11.91 10.35 13.57
C GLU A 634 -11.38 11.05 12.30
N PHE A 635 -10.48 12.03 12.51
CA PHE A 635 -9.95 12.92 11.50
C PHE A 635 -8.44 13.10 11.66
N ALA A 636 -7.74 13.14 10.53
CA ALA A 636 -6.32 13.50 10.47
C ALA A 636 -6.06 14.64 9.49
N LYS A 637 -4.99 15.40 9.73
CA LYS A 637 -4.52 16.48 8.82
C LYS A 637 -4.31 15.93 7.42
N LYS A 638 -4.63 16.68 6.36
CA LYS A 638 -4.52 16.23 4.94
C LYS A 638 -3.16 15.61 4.59
N SER A 639 -2.07 16.12 5.18
CA SER A 639 -0.71 15.57 5.05
C SER A 639 -0.56 14.13 5.54
N ASP A 640 -1.37 13.69 6.50
CA ASP A 640 -1.20 12.42 7.18
C ASP A 640 -1.99 11.31 6.45
N LYS A 641 -1.52 10.95 5.24
CA LYS A 641 -2.21 9.98 4.36
C LYS A 641 -2.27 8.55 4.92
N HIS A 642 -1.52 8.25 5.97
CA HIS A 642 -1.52 6.94 6.64
C HIS A 642 -2.61 6.80 7.70
N ALA A 643 -3.20 7.92 8.14
CA ALA A 643 -4.32 7.89 9.06
C ALA A 643 -5.61 7.52 8.34
N MET A 644 -6.44 6.72 8.99
CA MET A 644 -7.79 6.43 8.51
C MET A 644 -8.74 7.48 9.08
N ASN A 645 -9.32 8.29 8.20
CA ASN A 645 -10.49 9.09 8.57
C ASN A 645 -11.71 8.15 8.56
N ALA A 646 -12.31 7.95 9.73
CA ALA A 646 -13.38 6.98 9.93
C ALA A 646 -14.48 7.50 10.85
N TRP A 647 -15.69 6.98 10.66
CA TRP A 647 -16.76 7.11 11.63
C TRP A 647 -17.04 5.74 12.22
N ALA A 648 -17.55 5.71 13.44
CA ALA A 648 -18.01 4.48 14.06
C ALA A 648 -19.30 4.69 14.85
N ILE A 649 -20.02 3.59 15.01
CA ILE A 649 -21.12 3.45 15.97
C ILE A 649 -20.77 2.27 16.88
N TRP A 650 -21.16 2.36 18.14
CA TRP A 650 -20.99 1.26 19.09
C TRP A 650 -22.18 1.17 20.02
N PHE A 651 -22.35 -0.02 20.55
CA PHE A 651 -23.24 -0.32 21.64
C PHE A 651 -22.57 -1.34 22.55
N GLY A 652 -22.91 -1.31 23.83
CA GLY A 652 -22.36 -2.25 24.77
C GLY A 652 -23.28 -2.43 25.96
N MET A 653 -22.90 -3.42 26.76
CA MET A 653 -23.50 -3.69 28.04
C MET A 653 -22.42 -4.00 29.06
N GLY A 654 -22.69 -3.64 30.30
CA GLY A 654 -21.83 -3.86 31.44
C GLY A 654 -22.59 -4.54 32.56
N LEU A 655 -21.85 -5.25 33.40
CA LEU A 655 -22.33 -5.79 34.65
C LEU A 655 -21.28 -5.49 35.72
N GLY A 656 -21.58 -4.51 36.56
CA GLY A 656 -20.79 -4.23 37.77
C GLY A 656 -21.19 -5.16 38.91
N PHE A 657 -20.23 -5.56 39.73
CA PHE A 657 -20.41 -6.42 40.91
C PHE A 657 -19.49 -5.99 42.05
#